data_AF-A0A2S8G9B7-F1
#
_entry.id   AF-A0A2S8G9B7-F1
#
_cell.length_a   1.000
_cell.length_b   1.000
_cell.length_c   1.000
_cell.angle_alpha   90.00
_cell.angle_beta   90.00
_cell.angle_gamma   90.00
#
_symmetry.space_group_name_H-M   'P 1'
#
loop_
_entity.id
_entity.type
_entity.pdbx_description
1 polymer ?
#
loop_
_entity_poly.entity_id
_entity_poly.type
_entity_poly.pdbx_seq_one_letter_code
_entity_poly.pdbx_strand_id
1 'polypeptide(L)'
;MSRSTVDQRAAMIHQHIFASPRPGLSEAGFHHYWNEIHATQFASKIPQFQKYLINNRIDCSLATNPPIWNGIAEIWFANEADQLASLQSDEFLLGARLDEPKWAAFWNTLVVDTDAHVLLDVPRNQRSHAVKFVRLLRRKQGIRVAEFRRRLSEDYGPQLLRVPGLKGCTLCTSRDSGYAICEPRFDGVVQSWFESIEALEAAGSTPQWKEAEWRLEDFVNADQRFSMAVKENWIIPSDAARHSTGSHPAAGQSVAALLPWDKRPRSGAQAIAEQLRAAELIGKPESVLIGNPGSGEEWLYLEMVNEVRLGLCEPAVGTIVDGASRFRNVPAVAIAHGFVGLSGLQGAIFNAAQRQSPMLVIVGVADTHAHAGETHMWADIEGAAKASRAKFVKAATDSATLIRDLRDAIIQAMIPPFGPVVFIVGSDVAATPNNEPVYRPRLPNCRLAPPISEIEDLAKRLLQSQNLAICVGDGVARSQAHAELQEVAELLGADVWASMESQVNLPRNHPLFRGNLGHMDAHRGSDLLRDADMGLVVGTPVYQTVFNSRSQLFPPGAPVAAVNYDTDTSLRGHNDISFPMLGDPKRVLAELAEVLRRTRGPDQAERARRRIDELARTKREALEKRRHEQLAQPGVNMGKFGAGLERRMLKLPQRPVIFNEALVGAIGFTDHIENPNLPGMYYDTSGGSLGEWGGCVGVALTGIPTIGVIGDGGFHYVLPAIWNAARERAPLGLVLTNNGTYGLLYENLKSAFASRGLDPQSIPYPHFYQMPAVDYVQVVEGYGVAGMRVEREDQIEHAINKMIEAIQYRTGPFLIDLVLSR
;
A
#
# COMPACT_ATOMS: atom_id res chain seq x y z
N MET A 1 54.59 -7.42 33.76
CA MET A 1 55.22 -8.73 33.50
C MET A 1 54.12 -9.78 33.44
N SER A 2 54.11 -10.53 32.32
CA SER A 2 53.23 -11.62 31.85
C SER A 2 51.72 -11.57 32.16
N ARG A 3 50.94 -11.03 31.21
CA ARG A 3 49.56 -11.48 31.00
C ARG A 3 49.62 -12.75 30.15
N SER A 4 49.19 -13.88 30.72
CA SER A 4 49.03 -15.14 30.01
C SER A 4 47.92 -15.01 28.97
N THR A 5 48.26 -15.37 27.73
CA THR A 5 47.32 -15.63 26.64
C THR A 5 46.34 -16.73 27.05
N VAL A 6 45.09 -16.36 27.29
CA VAL A 6 43.97 -17.32 27.40
C VAL A 6 43.63 -17.76 25.98
N ASP A 7 43.81 -19.04 25.75
CA ASP A 7 43.46 -19.80 24.55
C ASP A 7 41.96 -19.66 24.26
N GLN A 8 41.58 -18.81 23.29
CA GLN A 8 40.20 -18.69 22.79
C GLN A 8 39.88 -19.93 21.93
N ARG A 9 39.50 -21.04 22.56
CA ARG A 9 38.67 -22.04 21.87
C ARG A 9 37.32 -21.37 21.59
N ALA A 10 36.94 -21.27 20.32
CA ALA A 10 35.62 -20.78 19.93
C ALA A 10 34.54 -21.54 20.70
N ALA A 11 33.70 -20.81 21.46
CA ALA A 11 32.64 -21.42 22.26
C ALA A 11 31.60 -22.07 21.32
N MET A 12 31.46 -23.40 21.44
CA MET A 12 30.48 -24.21 20.72
C MET A 12 29.06 -23.75 21.07
N ILE A 13 28.21 -23.55 20.07
CA ILE A 13 26.83 -23.13 20.27
C ILE A 13 26.02 -24.30 20.80
N HIS A 14 25.28 -24.09 21.89
CA HIS A 14 24.34 -25.06 22.44
C HIS A 14 22.91 -24.56 22.22
N GLN A 15 22.23 -25.13 21.23
CA GLN A 15 20.87 -24.78 20.85
C GLN A 15 19.87 -25.69 21.55
N HIS A 16 18.80 -25.09 22.08
CA HIS A 16 17.68 -25.78 22.72
C HIS A 16 16.40 -25.52 21.93
N ILE A 17 15.76 -26.57 21.42
CA ILE A 17 14.48 -26.49 20.69
C ILE A 17 13.39 -27.18 21.53
N PHE A 18 12.49 -26.39 22.10
CA PHE A 18 11.35 -26.87 22.87
C PHE A 18 10.14 -27.07 21.94
N ALA A 19 9.53 -28.25 21.97
CA ALA A 19 8.43 -28.60 21.06
C ALA A 19 7.25 -29.27 21.79
N SER A 20 6.08 -29.19 21.16
CA SER A 20 4.81 -29.76 21.63
C SER A 20 4.20 -30.66 20.55
N PRO A 21 3.38 -31.67 20.92
CA PRO A 21 2.70 -32.51 19.95
C PRO A 21 1.76 -31.69 19.07
N ARG A 22 1.64 -32.06 17.79
CA ARG A 22 0.57 -31.53 16.95
C ARG A 22 -0.81 -31.88 17.53
N PRO A 23 -1.87 -31.12 17.23
CA PRO A 23 -3.23 -31.46 17.65
C PRO A 23 -3.61 -32.89 17.26
N GLY A 24 -4.13 -33.65 18.21
CA GLY A 24 -4.56 -35.04 18.03
C GLY A 24 -3.47 -36.10 18.19
N LEU A 25 -2.20 -35.73 18.45
CA LEU A 25 -1.14 -36.68 18.80
C LEU A 25 -0.96 -36.75 20.32
N SER A 26 -0.96 -37.97 20.89
CA SER A 26 -0.70 -38.17 22.32
C SER A 26 0.76 -37.85 22.68
N GLU A 27 1.03 -37.47 23.93
CA GLU A 27 2.41 -37.20 24.40
C GLU A 27 3.34 -38.40 24.19
N ALA A 28 2.87 -39.62 24.48
CA ALA A 28 3.61 -40.84 24.21
C ALA A 28 3.85 -41.07 22.70
N GLY A 29 2.85 -40.79 21.86
CA GLY A 29 2.98 -40.87 20.40
C GLY A 29 3.96 -39.85 19.85
N PHE A 30 3.99 -38.66 20.43
CA PHE A 30 4.95 -37.60 20.12
C PHE A 30 6.38 -37.97 20.51
N HIS A 31 6.59 -38.46 21.73
CA HIS A 31 7.92 -38.94 22.15
C HIS A 31 8.40 -40.07 21.25
N HIS A 32 7.54 -41.04 20.92
CA HIS A 32 7.92 -42.13 20.03
C HIS A 32 8.28 -41.61 18.63
N TYR A 33 7.43 -40.78 18.01
CA TYR A 33 7.70 -40.26 16.67
C TYR A 33 8.97 -39.41 16.62
N TRP A 34 9.16 -38.54 17.62
CA TRP A 34 10.33 -37.67 17.66
C TRP A 34 11.62 -38.49 17.76
N ASN A 35 11.67 -39.49 18.67
CA ASN A 35 12.88 -40.30 18.85
C ASN A 35 13.12 -41.28 17.70
N GLU A 36 12.10 -42.05 17.30
CA GLU A 36 12.30 -43.22 16.42
C GLU A 36 12.19 -42.89 14.92
N ILE A 37 11.59 -41.76 14.57
CA ILE A 37 11.38 -41.36 13.18
C ILE A 37 12.10 -40.05 12.89
N HIS A 38 11.66 -38.95 13.53
CA HIS A 38 12.14 -37.63 13.16
C HIS A 38 13.64 -37.48 13.43
N ALA A 39 14.07 -37.83 14.65
CA ALA A 39 15.44 -37.67 15.08
C ALA A 39 16.41 -38.62 14.36
N THR A 40 16.03 -39.89 14.18
CA THR A 40 16.91 -40.92 13.60
C THR A 40 16.93 -40.90 12.07
N GLN A 41 15.80 -40.65 11.41
CA GLN A 41 15.70 -40.78 9.94
C GLN A 41 15.96 -39.46 9.21
N PHE A 42 15.79 -38.31 9.89
CA PHE A 42 15.95 -37.00 9.27
C PHE A 42 17.00 -36.16 9.99
N ALA A 43 16.76 -35.75 11.23
CA ALA A 43 17.60 -34.75 11.90
C ALA A 43 19.04 -35.25 12.16
N SER A 44 19.25 -36.54 12.43
CA SER A 44 20.59 -37.13 12.61
C SER A 44 21.48 -37.03 11.36
N LYS A 45 20.89 -36.86 10.17
CA LYS A 45 21.61 -36.79 8.90
C LYS A 45 22.20 -35.40 8.65
N ILE A 46 21.73 -34.38 9.37
CA ILE A 46 22.21 -33.00 9.23
C ILE A 46 23.73 -32.96 9.52
N PRO A 47 24.58 -32.61 8.53
CA PRO A 47 26.03 -32.76 8.65
C PRO A 47 26.67 -31.92 9.75
N GLN A 48 26.09 -30.77 10.05
CA GLN A 48 26.64 -29.75 10.94
C GLN A 48 26.38 -30.05 12.42
N PHE A 49 25.51 -31.02 12.74
CA PHE A 49 25.24 -31.43 14.12
C PHE A 49 26.46 -32.14 14.70
N GLN A 50 27.15 -31.49 15.63
CA GLN A 50 28.29 -32.06 16.35
C GLN A 50 27.83 -33.05 17.42
N LYS A 51 26.69 -32.73 18.06
CA LYS A 51 26.00 -33.57 19.03
C LYS A 51 24.51 -33.32 18.88
N TYR A 52 23.71 -34.35 19.13
CA TYR A 52 22.26 -34.26 19.05
C TYR A 52 21.62 -35.22 20.03
N LEU A 53 20.75 -34.69 20.88
CA LEU A 53 19.96 -35.48 21.81
C LEU A 53 18.54 -34.94 21.92
N ILE A 54 17.62 -35.83 22.27
CA ILE A 54 16.22 -35.52 22.55
C ILE A 54 15.94 -35.76 24.03
N ASN A 55 15.36 -34.78 24.68
CA ASN A 55 14.88 -34.90 26.04
C ASN A 55 13.36 -35.06 26.04
N ASN A 56 12.88 -36.22 26.46
CA ASN A 56 11.45 -36.45 26.63
C ASN A 56 11.01 -35.97 28.01
N ARG A 57 9.93 -35.19 28.09
CA ARG A 57 9.34 -34.79 29.36
C ARG A 57 8.88 -36.01 30.16
N ILE A 58 9.09 -35.95 31.47
CA ILE A 58 8.49 -36.85 32.46
C ILE A 58 7.78 -36.02 33.53
N ASP A 59 6.84 -36.65 34.24
CA ASP A 59 6.11 -35.98 35.30
C ASP A 59 7.00 -35.71 36.52
N CYS A 60 6.83 -34.53 37.12
CA CYS A 60 7.59 -34.08 38.29
C CYS A 60 6.77 -33.06 39.07
N SER A 61 6.68 -33.23 40.39
CA SER A 61 5.95 -32.30 41.27
C SER A 61 6.62 -30.92 41.41
N LEU A 62 7.92 -30.81 41.10
CA LEU A 62 8.68 -29.56 41.14
C LEU A 62 8.55 -28.72 39.85
N ALA A 63 7.88 -29.24 38.81
CA ALA A 63 7.66 -28.49 37.57
C ALA A 63 6.69 -27.32 37.82
N THR A 64 7.07 -26.14 37.35
CA THR A 64 6.32 -24.89 37.50
C THR A 64 5.58 -24.54 36.22
N ASN A 65 4.31 -24.12 36.35
CA ASN A 65 3.35 -23.86 35.27
C ASN A 65 2.94 -25.15 34.49
N PRO A 66 1.69 -25.24 33.99
CA PRO A 66 1.32 -26.35 33.12
C PRO A 66 2.28 -26.42 31.92
N PRO A 67 2.69 -27.63 31.51
CA PRO A 67 3.75 -27.81 30.52
C PRO A 67 3.34 -27.21 29.17
N ILE A 68 4.01 -26.12 28.79
CA ILE A 68 3.86 -25.50 27.46
C ILE A 68 4.48 -26.40 26.38
N TRP A 69 5.52 -27.16 26.73
CA TRP A 69 6.27 -28.06 25.85
C TRP A 69 6.41 -29.46 26.44
N ASN A 70 6.53 -30.46 25.56
CA ASN A 70 6.56 -31.88 25.92
C ASN A 70 7.92 -32.55 25.66
N GLY A 71 8.90 -31.80 25.16
CA GLY A 71 10.29 -32.25 25.02
C GLY A 71 11.22 -31.16 24.53
N ILE A 72 12.52 -31.47 24.53
CA ILE A 72 13.59 -30.55 24.14
C ILE A 72 14.60 -31.27 23.25
N ALA A 73 14.82 -30.81 22.03
CA ALA A 73 16.02 -31.17 21.27
C ALA A 73 17.19 -30.27 21.72
N GLU A 74 18.33 -30.88 22.00
CA GLU A 74 19.58 -30.15 22.21
C GLU A 74 20.57 -30.48 21.10
N ILE A 75 21.08 -29.44 20.45
CA ILE A 75 21.96 -29.52 19.30
C ILE A 75 23.21 -28.69 19.58
N TRP A 76 24.37 -29.23 19.19
CA TRP A 76 25.64 -28.51 19.28
C TRP A 76 26.20 -28.21 17.89
N PHE A 77 26.59 -26.96 17.68
CA PHE A 77 27.25 -26.48 16.46
C PHE A 77 28.64 -25.94 16.80
N ALA A 78 29.61 -26.15 15.91
CA ALA A 78 30.97 -25.67 16.15
C ALA A 78 31.05 -24.13 16.16
N ASN A 79 30.21 -23.46 15.36
CA ASN A 79 30.16 -22.00 15.22
C ASN A 79 28.83 -21.56 14.55
N GLU A 80 28.63 -20.24 14.39
CA GLU A 80 27.40 -19.66 13.81
C GLU A 80 27.26 -19.96 12.30
N ALA A 81 28.36 -20.11 11.58
CA ALA A 81 28.33 -20.47 10.16
C ALA A 81 27.81 -21.90 9.96
N ASP A 82 28.24 -22.85 10.81
CA ASP A 82 27.74 -24.23 10.79
C ASP A 82 26.26 -24.31 11.17
N GLN A 83 25.80 -23.50 12.13
CA GLN A 83 24.39 -23.40 12.47
C GLN A 83 23.56 -22.85 11.30
N LEU A 84 24.02 -21.79 10.64
CA LEU A 84 23.33 -21.25 9.47
C LEU A 84 23.33 -22.24 8.31
N ALA A 85 24.45 -22.92 8.08
CA ALA A 85 24.59 -23.95 7.06
C ALA A 85 23.68 -25.16 7.34
N SER A 86 23.42 -25.50 8.61
CA SER A 86 22.49 -26.58 8.95
C SER A 86 21.06 -26.24 8.54
N LEU A 87 20.63 -24.98 8.68
CA LEU A 87 19.30 -24.52 8.26
C LEU A 87 19.14 -24.46 6.73
N GLN A 88 20.24 -24.53 5.99
CA GLN A 88 20.29 -24.51 4.54
C GLN A 88 20.65 -25.88 3.94
N SER A 89 20.91 -26.89 4.78
CA SER A 89 21.27 -28.22 4.31
C SER A 89 20.06 -28.94 3.72
N ASP A 90 20.29 -29.77 2.71
CA ASP A 90 19.22 -30.56 2.08
C ASP A 90 18.56 -31.51 3.10
N GLU A 91 19.34 -32.07 4.02
CA GLU A 91 18.84 -32.94 5.09
C GLU A 91 17.87 -32.21 6.03
N PHE A 92 18.08 -30.91 6.26
CA PHE A 92 17.15 -30.07 6.99
C PHE A 92 15.98 -29.65 6.09
N LEU A 93 16.22 -28.99 4.96
CA LEU A 93 15.18 -28.38 4.12
C LEU A 93 14.23 -29.40 3.47
N LEU A 94 14.78 -30.51 2.95
CA LEU A 94 14.03 -31.55 2.24
C LEU A 94 13.71 -32.76 3.13
N GLY A 95 14.36 -32.85 4.29
CA GLY A 95 14.14 -33.91 5.27
C GLY A 95 13.40 -33.40 6.50
N ALA A 96 14.16 -32.98 7.50
CA ALA A 96 13.65 -32.67 8.85
C ALA A 96 12.52 -31.63 8.81
N ARG A 97 12.69 -30.53 8.08
CA ARG A 97 11.74 -29.42 8.02
C ARG A 97 10.40 -29.81 7.39
N LEU A 98 10.40 -30.66 6.36
CA LEU A 98 9.17 -31.18 5.74
C LEU A 98 8.45 -32.20 6.64
N ASP A 99 9.19 -32.85 7.54
CA ASP A 99 8.65 -33.84 8.45
C ASP A 99 8.02 -33.24 9.72
N GLU A 100 8.53 -32.09 10.18
CA GLU A 100 8.07 -31.39 11.40
C GLU A 100 6.54 -31.28 11.55
N PRO A 101 5.74 -30.90 10.53
CA PRO A 101 4.29 -30.77 10.66
C PRO A 101 3.56 -32.08 10.99
N LYS A 102 4.19 -33.24 10.78
CA LYS A 102 3.57 -34.56 11.03
C LYS A 102 3.54 -34.93 12.51
N TRP A 103 4.36 -34.31 13.34
CA TRP A 103 4.50 -34.67 14.76
C TRP A 103 4.52 -33.47 15.71
N ALA A 104 5.07 -32.33 15.29
CA ALA A 104 5.20 -31.14 16.12
C ALA A 104 4.15 -30.07 15.79
N ALA A 105 3.63 -29.40 16.83
CA ALA A 105 2.92 -28.13 16.69
C ALA A 105 3.94 -27.01 16.45
N PHE A 106 4.42 -26.87 15.22
CA PHE A 106 5.54 -25.96 14.89
C PHE A 106 5.30 -24.50 15.28
N TRP A 107 4.03 -24.05 15.34
CA TRP A 107 3.65 -22.71 15.81
C TRP A 107 3.87 -22.48 17.30
N ASN A 108 4.09 -23.55 18.09
CA ASN A 108 4.39 -23.50 19.51
C ASN A 108 5.85 -23.90 19.81
N THR A 109 6.73 -23.97 18.81
CA THR A 109 8.15 -24.28 19.00
C THR A 109 8.92 -23.06 19.50
N LEU A 110 9.83 -23.25 20.46
CA LEU A 110 10.74 -22.22 20.95
C LEU A 110 12.19 -22.66 20.74
N VAL A 111 13.01 -21.77 20.18
CA VAL A 111 14.46 -21.99 20.01
C VAL A 111 15.22 -21.02 20.90
N VAL A 112 16.21 -21.53 21.64
CA VAL A 112 17.11 -20.73 22.48
C VAL A 112 18.56 -21.14 22.22
N ASP A 113 19.33 -20.23 21.63
CA ASP A 113 20.75 -20.41 21.37
C ASP A 113 21.58 -19.88 22.54
N THR A 114 22.43 -20.73 23.10
CA THR A 114 23.12 -20.45 24.35
C THR A 114 24.60 -20.76 24.31
N ASP A 115 25.35 -20.09 25.18
CA ASP A 115 26.70 -20.48 25.59
C ASP A 115 26.61 -21.29 26.88
N ALA A 116 27.13 -22.52 26.83
CA ALA A 116 27.07 -23.46 27.94
C ALA A 116 28.30 -23.35 28.86
N HIS A 117 28.05 -23.20 30.16
CA HIS A 117 29.06 -23.19 31.22
C HIS A 117 28.80 -24.36 32.17
N VAL A 118 29.63 -25.40 32.07
CA VAL A 118 29.51 -26.62 32.89
C VAL A 118 30.12 -26.36 34.27
N LEU A 119 29.30 -26.42 35.31
CA LEU A 119 29.73 -26.27 36.71
C LEU A 119 30.06 -27.62 37.36
N LEU A 120 29.31 -28.66 37.00
CA LEU A 120 29.52 -30.03 37.46
C LEU A 120 29.18 -30.98 36.31
N ASP A 121 30.16 -31.75 35.84
CA ASP A 121 29.96 -32.68 34.75
C ASP A 121 29.42 -34.02 35.26
N VAL A 122 28.47 -34.62 34.53
CA VAL A 122 27.93 -35.96 34.84
C VAL A 122 28.76 -37.01 34.13
N PRO A 123 29.35 -37.99 34.86
CA PRO A 123 30.05 -39.12 34.24
C PRO A 123 29.16 -39.85 33.23
N ARG A 124 29.72 -40.16 32.04
CA ARG A 124 28.96 -40.73 30.90
C ARG A 124 28.18 -41.99 31.23
N ASN A 125 28.73 -42.87 32.07
CA ASN A 125 28.11 -44.13 32.50
C ASN A 125 26.91 -43.94 33.45
N GLN A 126 26.67 -42.71 33.95
CA GLN A 126 25.57 -42.38 34.85
C GLN A 126 24.47 -41.54 34.16
N ARG A 127 24.72 -41.02 32.95
CA ARG A 127 23.77 -40.15 32.24
C ARG A 127 22.51 -40.86 31.73
N SER A 128 22.62 -42.13 31.31
CA SER A 128 21.49 -42.91 30.77
C SER A 128 20.38 -43.22 31.79
N HIS A 129 20.70 -43.14 33.08
CA HIS A 129 19.79 -43.42 34.18
C HIS A 129 19.37 -42.16 34.95
N ALA A 130 20.04 -41.04 34.72
CA ALA A 130 19.77 -39.79 35.42
C ALA A 130 18.53 -39.07 34.86
N VAL A 131 17.83 -38.38 35.76
CA VAL A 131 16.79 -37.40 35.42
C VAL A 131 17.43 -36.03 35.29
N LYS A 132 17.17 -35.34 34.17
CA LYS A 132 17.58 -33.96 33.95
C LYS A 132 16.42 -33.03 34.31
N PHE A 133 16.70 -32.01 35.11
CA PHE A 133 15.78 -30.92 35.41
C PHE A 133 16.23 -29.67 34.66
N VAL A 134 15.38 -29.18 33.75
CA VAL A 134 15.67 -28.03 32.88
C VAL A 134 14.81 -26.85 33.32
N ARG A 135 15.43 -25.66 33.46
CA ARG A 135 14.78 -24.41 33.84
C ARG A 135 15.05 -23.32 32.80
N LEU A 136 13.99 -22.74 32.24
CA LEU A 136 14.03 -21.54 31.40
C LEU A 136 13.87 -20.29 32.27
N LEU A 137 14.77 -19.33 32.10
CA LEU A 137 14.89 -18.15 32.96
C LEU A 137 14.72 -16.87 32.15
N ARG A 138 13.86 -15.98 32.62
CA ARG A 138 13.70 -14.60 32.13
C ARG A 138 14.12 -13.63 33.23
N ARG A 139 15.04 -12.71 32.94
CA ARG A 139 15.51 -11.72 33.92
C ARG A 139 14.39 -10.75 34.31
N LYS A 140 14.42 -10.21 35.53
CA LYS A 140 13.51 -9.14 35.96
C LYS A 140 13.75 -7.85 35.17
N GLN A 141 12.68 -7.07 34.98
CA GLN A 141 12.77 -5.75 34.37
C GLN A 141 13.78 -4.87 35.13
N GLY A 142 14.65 -4.17 34.40
CA GLY A 142 15.70 -3.32 34.98
C GLY A 142 17.04 -4.02 35.23
N ILE A 143 17.11 -5.35 35.22
CA ILE A 143 18.37 -6.09 35.30
C ILE A 143 19.04 -6.13 33.92
N ARG A 144 20.27 -5.63 33.80
CA ARG A 144 21.05 -5.70 32.54
C ARG A 144 21.50 -7.13 32.24
N VAL A 145 21.72 -7.47 30.96
CA VAL A 145 22.12 -8.85 30.55
C VAL A 145 23.42 -9.27 31.25
N ALA A 146 24.43 -8.39 31.27
CA ALA A 146 25.70 -8.66 31.95
C ALA A 146 25.51 -8.90 33.46
N GLU A 147 24.59 -8.17 34.09
CA GLU A 147 24.25 -8.36 35.51
C GLU A 147 23.57 -9.71 35.73
N PHE A 148 22.58 -10.07 34.89
CA PHE A 148 21.91 -11.37 34.94
C PHE A 148 22.91 -12.53 34.81
N ARG A 149 23.80 -12.48 33.80
CA ARG A 149 24.82 -13.51 33.58
C ARG A 149 25.75 -13.65 34.79
N ARG A 150 26.22 -12.52 35.34
CA ARG A 150 27.08 -12.51 36.53
C ARG A 150 26.37 -13.13 37.73
N ARG A 151 25.14 -12.72 38.03
CA ARG A 151 24.37 -13.27 39.17
C ARG A 151 24.04 -14.75 38.97
N LEU A 152 23.76 -15.18 37.75
CA LEU A 152 23.55 -16.59 37.45
C LEU A 152 24.79 -17.45 37.75
N SER A 153 25.98 -16.97 37.36
CA SER A 153 27.24 -17.70 37.58
C SER A 153 27.84 -17.57 38.98
N GLU A 154 27.73 -16.40 39.60
CA GLU A 154 28.42 -16.07 40.86
C GLU A 154 27.50 -16.22 42.09
N ASP A 155 26.20 -15.97 41.97
CA ASP A 155 25.26 -16.07 43.08
C ASP A 155 24.54 -17.43 43.06
N TYR A 156 23.87 -17.76 41.96
CA TYR A 156 22.96 -18.91 41.89
C TYR A 156 23.68 -20.25 41.69
N GLY A 157 24.58 -20.34 40.71
CA GLY A 157 25.34 -21.55 40.39
C GLY A 157 26.03 -22.21 41.62
N PRO A 158 26.76 -21.45 42.45
CA PRO A 158 27.41 -21.99 43.64
C PRO A 158 26.45 -22.52 44.71
N GLN A 159 25.24 -21.96 44.82
CA GLN A 159 24.22 -22.49 45.74
C GLN A 159 23.64 -23.79 45.21
N LEU A 160 23.42 -23.86 43.90
CA LEU A 160 22.92 -25.08 43.27
C LEU A 160 23.88 -26.26 43.48
N LEU A 161 25.20 -26.04 43.43
CA LEU A 161 26.21 -27.06 43.72
C LEU A 161 26.16 -27.63 45.15
N ARG A 162 25.51 -26.94 46.09
CA ARG A 162 25.35 -27.41 47.48
C ARG A 162 24.12 -28.30 47.67
N VAL A 163 23.26 -28.39 46.65
CA VAL A 163 22.04 -29.19 46.73
C VAL A 163 22.39 -30.68 46.84
N PRO A 164 21.93 -31.38 47.89
CA PRO A 164 22.16 -32.81 48.04
C PRO A 164 21.58 -33.61 46.86
N GLY A 165 22.33 -34.59 46.37
CA GLY A 165 21.89 -35.47 45.28
C GLY A 165 22.11 -34.94 43.86
N LEU A 166 22.60 -33.70 43.71
CA LEU A 166 22.99 -33.14 42.42
C LEU A 166 24.19 -33.93 41.83
N LYS A 167 24.02 -34.47 40.63
CA LYS A 167 25.04 -35.23 39.88
C LYS A 167 25.72 -34.40 38.80
N GLY A 168 25.07 -33.33 38.33
CA GLY A 168 25.61 -32.43 37.31
C GLY A 168 24.86 -31.11 37.23
N CYS A 169 25.52 -30.09 36.70
CA CYS A 169 24.96 -28.77 36.51
C CYS A 169 25.63 -28.02 35.35
N THR A 170 24.81 -27.50 34.44
CA THR A 170 25.23 -26.63 33.34
C THR A 170 24.37 -25.37 33.34
N LEU A 171 25.01 -24.21 33.29
CA LEU A 171 24.37 -22.91 33.11
C LEU A 171 24.52 -22.49 31.65
N CYS A 172 23.41 -22.30 30.95
CA CYS A 172 23.41 -21.91 29.56
C CYS A 172 22.84 -20.49 29.43
N THR A 173 23.62 -19.51 28.98
CA THR A 173 23.16 -18.12 28.83
C THR A 173 22.88 -17.80 27.37
N SER A 174 21.76 -17.13 27.07
CA SER A 174 21.42 -16.74 25.70
C SER A 174 22.53 -15.91 25.07
N ARG A 175 22.87 -16.20 23.81
CA ARG A 175 23.97 -15.56 23.08
C ARG A 175 23.68 -14.09 22.74
N ASP A 176 24.73 -13.29 22.62
CA ASP A 176 24.62 -11.86 22.27
C ASP A 176 23.96 -11.62 20.91
N SER A 177 24.16 -12.52 19.94
CA SER A 177 23.53 -12.45 18.61
C SER A 177 22.00 -12.43 18.68
N GLY A 178 21.39 -13.10 19.67
CA GLY A 178 19.96 -13.05 19.90
C GLY A 178 19.46 -11.66 20.29
N TYR A 179 20.24 -10.91 21.09
CA TYR A 179 19.89 -9.56 21.54
C TYR A 179 20.11 -8.47 20.48
N ALA A 180 20.89 -8.75 19.43
CA ALA A 180 21.15 -7.82 18.34
C ALA A 180 19.96 -7.65 17.38
N ILE A 181 19.06 -8.64 17.32
CA ILE A 181 17.89 -8.65 16.43
C ILE A 181 16.63 -8.19 17.19
N CYS A 182 16.39 -8.74 18.38
CA CYS A 182 15.27 -8.39 19.26
C CYS A 182 15.59 -8.79 20.71
N GLU A 183 14.74 -8.48 21.69
CA GLU A 183 14.95 -9.02 23.04
C GLU A 183 14.52 -10.50 23.08
N PRO A 184 15.42 -11.47 23.38
CA PRO A 184 15.08 -12.88 23.41
C PRO A 184 13.97 -13.18 24.44
N ARG A 185 13.14 -14.19 24.17
CA ARG A 185 12.05 -14.59 25.07
C ARG A 185 12.55 -15.07 26.44
N PHE A 186 13.75 -15.68 26.48
CA PHE A 186 14.43 -16.15 27.68
C PHE A 186 15.91 -15.79 27.65
N ASP A 187 16.48 -15.48 28.81
CA ASP A 187 17.87 -15.03 28.96
C ASP A 187 18.83 -16.18 29.33
N GLY A 188 18.29 -17.34 29.78
CA GLY A 188 19.10 -18.53 30.02
C GLY A 188 18.30 -19.80 30.23
N VAL A 189 19.02 -20.93 30.13
CA VAL A 189 18.56 -22.30 30.41
C VAL A 189 19.49 -22.90 31.46
N VAL A 190 18.96 -23.46 32.54
CA VAL A 190 19.75 -24.19 33.54
C VAL A 190 19.40 -25.66 33.49
N GLN A 191 20.42 -26.51 33.40
CA GLN A 191 20.28 -27.96 33.39
C GLN A 191 20.91 -28.55 34.66
N SER A 192 20.20 -29.44 35.34
CA SER A 192 20.65 -30.08 36.59
C SER A 192 20.31 -31.58 36.55
N TRP A 193 21.22 -32.45 36.96
CA TRP A 193 21.00 -33.90 36.88
C TRP A 193 20.88 -34.53 38.26
N PHE A 194 19.98 -35.49 38.39
CA PHE A 194 19.71 -36.27 39.60
C PHE A 194 19.62 -37.75 39.25
N GLU A 195 19.81 -38.62 40.24
CA GLU A 195 19.83 -40.07 40.04
C GLU A 195 18.47 -40.64 39.61
N SER A 196 17.39 -40.09 40.13
CA SER A 196 16.01 -40.48 39.80
C SER A 196 15.05 -39.30 40.02
N ILE A 197 13.77 -39.50 39.68
CA ILE A 197 12.74 -38.49 39.93
C ILE A 197 12.54 -38.26 41.44
N GLU A 198 12.58 -39.34 42.23
CA GLU A 198 12.47 -39.28 43.69
C GLU A 198 13.65 -38.53 44.31
N ALA A 199 14.86 -38.69 43.75
CA ALA A 199 16.03 -37.94 44.20
C ALA A 199 15.92 -36.43 43.90
N LEU A 200 15.36 -36.07 42.74
CA LEU A 200 15.06 -34.68 42.38
C LEU A 200 14.00 -34.08 43.32
N GLU A 201 12.90 -34.80 43.58
CA GLU A 201 11.83 -34.34 44.46
C GLU A 201 12.27 -34.23 45.92
N ALA A 202 13.09 -35.18 46.39
CA ALA A 202 13.74 -35.11 47.70
C ALA A 202 14.67 -33.89 47.80
N ALA A 203 15.46 -33.62 46.75
CA ALA A 203 16.33 -32.45 46.69
C ALA A 203 15.52 -31.14 46.77
N GLY A 204 14.37 -31.06 46.10
CA GLY A 204 13.45 -29.92 46.14
C GLY A 204 12.94 -29.54 47.54
N SER A 205 12.94 -30.50 48.47
CA SER A 205 12.52 -30.29 49.86
C SER A 205 13.65 -29.81 50.78
N THR A 206 14.90 -29.82 50.31
CA THR A 206 16.08 -29.48 51.14
C THR A 206 16.21 -27.98 51.40
N PRO A 207 16.82 -27.56 52.53
CA PRO A 207 17.12 -26.15 52.78
C PRO A 207 18.03 -25.52 51.71
N GLN A 208 18.98 -26.29 51.18
CA GLN A 208 19.92 -25.85 50.14
C GLN A 208 19.20 -25.53 48.82
N TRP A 209 18.19 -26.33 48.45
CA TRP A 209 17.35 -26.03 47.30
C TRP A 209 16.56 -24.74 47.50
N LYS A 210 15.93 -24.57 48.66
CA LYS A 210 15.16 -23.34 48.98
C LYS A 210 16.05 -22.10 48.97
N GLU A 211 17.29 -22.20 49.46
CA GLU A 211 18.26 -21.12 49.37
C GLU A 211 18.62 -20.79 47.92
N ALA A 212 18.87 -21.80 47.08
CA ALA A 212 19.14 -21.58 45.66
C ALA A 212 17.95 -20.94 44.93
N GLU A 213 16.73 -21.40 45.19
CA GLU A 213 15.50 -20.82 44.62
C GLU A 213 15.30 -19.36 45.06
N TRP A 214 15.51 -19.06 46.34
CA TRP A 214 15.44 -17.68 46.85
C TRP A 214 16.45 -16.76 46.15
N ARG A 215 17.70 -17.20 45.96
CA ARG A 215 18.70 -16.42 45.21
C ARG A 215 18.30 -16.20 43.75
N LEU A 216 17.66 -17.19 43.13
CA LEU A 216 17.19 -17.07 41.75
C LEU A 216 16.08 -16.02 41.62
N GLU A 217 15.15 -15.99 42.57
CA GLU A 217 14.04 -15.03 42.62
C GLU A 217 14.50 -13.58 42.74
N ASP A 218 15.70 -13.30 43.26
CA ASP A 218 16.22 -11.93 43.34
C ASP A 218 16.34 -11.25 41.96
N PHE A 219 16.63 -12.02 40.90
CA PHE A 219 16.94 -11.46 39.58
C PHE A 219 16.21 -12.13 38.41
N VAL A 220 15.44 -13.19 38.64
CA VAL A 220 14.58 -13.86 37.66
C VAL A 220 13.12 -13.53 37.90
N ASN A 221 12.36 -13.31 36.82
CA ASN A 221 10.92 -13.13 36.88
C ASN A 221 10.24 -14.49 37.17
N ALA A 222 9.61 -14.61 38.34
CA ALA A 222 8.95 -15.84 38.77
C ALA A 222 7.80 -16.26 37.83
N ASP A 223 7.07 -15.30 37.25
CA ASP A 223 5.94 -15.55 36.35
C ASP A 223 6.39 -16.03 34.96
N GLN A 224 7.66 -15.80 34.62
CA GLN A 224 8.26 -16.18 33.34
C GLN A 224 9.38 -17.20 33.53
N ARG A 225 9.24 -18.04 34.55
CA ARG A 225 10.10 -19.19 34.84
C ARG A 225 9.36 -20.48 34.48
N PHE A 226 9.98 -21.32 33.67
CA PHE A 226 9.44 -22.63 33.30
C PHE A 226 10.42 -23.72 33.68
N SER A 227 9.90 -24.82 34.21
CA SER A 227 10.73 -25.93 34.64
C SER A 227 10.12 -27.26 34.24
N MET A 228 10.97 -28.22 33.87
CA MET A 228 10.54 -29.57 33.50
C MET A 228 11.60 -30.60 33.86
N ALA A 229 11.14 -31.77 34.30
CA ALA A 229 11.96 -32.96 34.38
C ALA A 229 11.90 -33.69 33.04
N VAL A 230 13.05 -34.19 32.59
CA VAL A 230 13.20 -34.84 31.30
C VAL A 230 14.18 -36.00 31.39
N LYS A 231 14.05 -36.95 30.46
CA LYS A 231 14.99 -38.06 30.27
C LYS A 231 15.70 -37.94 28.93
N GLU A 232 17.03 -38.09 28.96
CA GLU A 232 17.88 -37.96 27.77
C GLU A 232 17.79 -39.19 26.85
N ASN A 233 17.67 -38.94 25.55
CA ASN A 233 17.82 -39.93 24.49
C ASN A 233 18.86 -39.41 23.49
N TRP A 234 20.06 -40.00 23.50
CA TRP A 234 21.17 -39.58 22.65
C TRP A 234 21.03 -40.14 21.24
N ILE A 235 21.15 -39.27 20.24
CA ILE A 235 21.05 -39.64 18.81
C ILE A 235 22.44 -39.57 18.16
N ILE A 236 23.17 -38.47 18.38
CA ILE A 236 24.56 -38.29 17.97
C ILE A 236 25.43 -38.06 19.22
N PRO A 237 26.18 -39.08 19.69
CA PRO A 237 27.07 -38.96 20.85
C PRO A 237 28.39 -38.25 20.50
N SER A 238 29.07 -37.70 21.52
CA SER A 238 30.21 -36.78 21.35
C SER A 238 31.48 -37.32 20.67
N ASP A 239 31.57 -38.64 20.42
CA ASP A 239 32.82 -39.30 19.97
C ASP A 239 32.63 -40.12 18.67
N ALA A 240 31.52 -39.95 17.95
CA ALA A 240 31.30 -40.69 16.70
C ALA A 240 32.13 -40.08 15.55
N ALA A 241 33.36 -40.55 15.37
CA ALA A 241 34.09 -40.41 14.10
C ALA A 241 33.25 -41.06 12.99
N ARG A 242 32.74 -40.25 12.04
CA ARG A 242 32.00 -40.76 10.88
C ARG A 242 32.96 -41.59 10.00
N HIS A 243 32.88 -42.92 10.12
CA HIS A 243 33.51 -43.83 9.17
C HIS A 243 32.74 -43.81 7.84
N SER A 244 33.44 -43.39 6.80
CA SER A 244 33.05 -43.51 5.41
C SER A 244 33.15 -44.97 4.95
N THR A 245 32.08 -45.75 5.06
CA THR A 245 31.96 -47.03 4.34
C THR A 245 30.50 -47.38 4.12
N GLY A 246 30.11 -47.61 2.86
CA GLY A 246 28.82 -48.22 2.55
C GLY A 246 28.25 -47.80 1.21
N SER A 247 28.89 -48.23 0.12
CA SER A 247 28.28 -48.29 -1.21
C SER A 247 27.09 -49.25 -1.20
N HIS A 248 25.87 -48.77 -1.49
CA HIS A 248 24.75 -49.58 -1.98
C HIS A 248 23.67 -48.70 -2.63
N PRO A 249 22.87 -49.28 -3.54
CA PRO A 249 22.84 -48.97 -4.96
C PRO A 249 22.14 -47.63 -5.27
N ALA A 250 22.54 -47.04 -6.39
CA ALA A 250 21.96 -45.84 -6.95
C ALA A 250 20.43 -45.98 -7.16
N ALA A 251 19.64 -45.42 -6.24
CA ALA A 251 18.38 -44.80 -6.61
C ALA A 251 18.69 -43.38 -7.12
N GLY A 252 19.41 -43.34 -8.25
CA GLY A 252 19.72 -42.10 -8.95
C GLY A 252 18.46 -41.53 -9.58
N GLN A 253 17.69 -40.76 -8.83
CA GLN A 253 17.11 -39.55 -9.41
C GLN A 253 18.10 -38.45 -9.12
N SER A 254 18.81 -38.00 -10.16
CA SER A 254 19.67 -36.83 -10.03
C SER A 254 18.80 -35.69 -9.52
N VAL A 255 19.02 -35.23 -8.29
CA VAL A 255 18.54 -33.91 -7.89
C VAL A 255 19.29 -32.96 -8.81
N ALA A 256 18.59 -32.45 -9.84
CA ALA A 256 19.19 -31.55 -10.80
C ALA A 256 19.84 -30.41 -10.01
N ALA A 257 21.12 -30.13 -10.25
CA ALA A 257 21.82 -29.03 -9.61
C ALA A 257 20.95 -27.78 -9.72
N LEU A 258 20.55 -27.21 -8.57
CA LEU A 258 19.71 -26.02 -8.55
C LEU A 258 20.45 -24.90 -9.29
N LEU A 259 19.77 -24.29 -10.25
CA LEU A 259 20.33 -23.20 -11.02
C LEU A 259 20.40 -21.95 -10.13
N PRO A 260 21.56 -21.26 -10.05
CA PRO A 260 21.62 -19.89 -9.52
C PRO A 260 20.56 -19.01 -10.19
N TRP A 261 20.00 -18.04 -9.45
CA TRP A 261 18.93 -17.17 -9.94
C TRP A 261 19.25 -16.62 -11.34
N ASP A 262 20.42 -16.01 -11.52
CA ASP A 262 20.90 -15.43 -12.78
C ASP A 262 21.11 -16.43 -13.94
N LYS A 263 21.11 -17.74 -13.65
CA LYS A 263 21.26 -18.82 -14.64
C LYS A 263 19.93 -19.49 -15.00
N ARG A 264 18.81 -19.06 -14.41
CA ARG A 264 17.48 -19.59 -14.77
C ARG A 264 17.13 -19.24 -16.23
N PRO A 265 16.36 -20.08 -16.93
CA PRO A 265 15.78 -19.69 -18.21
C PRO A 265 14.92 -18.44 -18.05
N ARG A 266 14.88 -17.58 -19.08
CA ARG A 266 14.00 -16.41 -19.11
C ARG A 266 12.56 -16.85 -18.88
N SER A 267 11.98 -16.42 -17.77
CA SER A 267 10.61 -16.74 -17.36
C SER A 267 9.60 -15.76 -17.98
N GLY A 268 8.31 -16.11 -17.94
CA GLY A 268 7.23 -15.17 -18.25
C GLY A 268 7.29 -13.92 -17.37
N ALA A 269 7.63 -14.09 -16.09
CA ALA A 269 7.89 -13.03 -15.13
C ALA A 269 8.92 -12.00 -15.62
N GLN A 270 10.10 -12.50 -16.00
CA GLN A 270 11.17 -11.66 -16.54
C GLN A 270 10.73 -10.97 -17.82
N ALA A 271 10.02 -11.69 -18.70
CA ALA A 271 9.50 -11.16 -19.95
C ALA A 271 8.46 -10.03 -19.74
N ILE A 272 7.59 -10.13 -18.72
CA ILE A 272 6.67 -9.06 -18.32
C ILE A 272 7.46 -7.81 -17.91
N ALA A 273 8.47 -7.95 -17.05
CA ALA A 273 9.29 -6.82 -16.60
C ALA A 273 10.02 -6.15 -17.78
N GLU A 274 10.58 -6.92 -18.70
CA GLU A 274 11.17 -6.43 -19.94
C GLU A 274 10.16 -5.68 -20.82
N GLN A 275 8.93 -6.21 -20.96
CA GLN A 275 7.88 -5.57 -21.75
C GLN A 275 7.40 -4.25 -21.13
N LEU A 276 7.31 -4.16 -19.80
CA LEU A 276 6.99 -2.91 -19.08
C LEU A 276 8.11 -1.87 -19.25
N ARG A 277 9.39 -2.27 -19.19
CA ARG A 277 10.54 -1.39 -19.50
C ARG A 277 10.51 -0.92 -20.95
N ALA A 278 10.24 -1.81 -21.90
CA ALA A 278 10.15 -1.48 -23.33
C ALA A 278 8.98 -0.54 -23.65
N ALA A 279 7.89 -0.63 -22.88
CA ALA A 279 6.77 0.31 -22.93
C ALA A 279 7.03 1.63 -22.19
N GLU A 280 8.18 1.77 -21.53
CA GLU A 280 8.57 2.92 -20.71
C GLU A 280 7.61 3.21 -19.54
N LEU A 281 6.89 2.18 -19.07
CA LEU A 281 6.02 2.28 -17.90
C LEU A 281 6.82 2.20 -16.59
N ILE A 282 7.99 1.56 -16.63
CA ILE A 282 8.95 1.46 -15.51
C ILE A 282 10.38 1.81 -15.96
N GLY A 283 11.28 1.96 -15.00
CA GLY A 283 12.71 2.22 -15.25
C GLY A 283 13.08 3.70 -15.43
N LYS A 284 12.11 4.62 -15.46
CA LYS A 284 12.34 6.07 -15.41
C LYS A 284 12.07 6.61 -13.99
N PRO A 285 12.78 7.65 -13.51
CA PRO A 285 12.55 8.22 -12.18
C PRO A 285 11.11 8.64 -11.92
N GLU A 286 10.42 9.16 -12.94
CA GLU A 286 9.04 9.60 -12.88
C GLU A 286 8.01 8.45 -12.98
N SER A 287 8.44 7.20 -13.18
CA SER A 287 7.56 6.04 -13.26
C SER A 287 7.09 5.59 -11.87
N VAL A 288 5.79 5.27 -11.79
CA VAL A 288 5.15 4.78 -10.58
C VAL A 288 4.65 3.36 -10.82
N LEU A 289 5.31 2.42 -10.16
CA LEU A 289 4.91 1.03 -9.99
C LEU A 289 4.81 0.76 -8.49
N ILE A 290 3.64 0.35 -8.02
CA ILE A 290 3.40 0.11 -6.59
C ILE A 290 2.44 -1.08 -6.41
N GLY A 291 2.65 -1.87 -5.36
CA GLY A 291 1.75 -2.96 -5.04
C GLY A 291 1.89 -3.46 -3.61
N ASN A 292 0.85 -4.13 -3.14
CA ASN A 292 0.87 -4.89 -1.90
C ASN A 292 1.18 -6.36 -2.26
N PRO A 293 2.35 -6.90 -1.90
CA PRO A 293 2.80 -8.20 -2.38
C PRO A 293 2.02 -9.35 -1.74
N GLY A 294 1.70 -10.35 -2.55
CA GLY A 294 1.31 -11.69 -2.12
C GLY A 294 1.94 -12.78 -2.97
N SER A 295 1.63 -14.04 -2.63
CA SER A 295 2.30 -15.21 -3.22
C SER A 295 1.99 -15.45 -4.70
N GLY A 296 0.92 -14.87 -5.26
CA GLY A 296 0.50 -15.06 -6.65
C GLY A 296 1.31 -14.24 -7.66
N GLU A 297 2.10 -13.29 -7.18
CA GLU A 297 2.85 -12.32 -7.97
C GLU A 297 4.27 -12.10 -7.44
N GLU A 298 4.71 -12.88 -6.44
CA GLU A 298 6.03 -12.74 -5.82
C GLU A 298 7.17 -12.78 -6.86
N TRP A 299 7.00 -13.61 -7.89
CA TRP A 299 7.90 -13.72 -9.03
C TRP A 299 8.12 -12.38 -9.72
N LEU A 300 7.09 -11.54 -9.80
CA LEU A 300 7.15 -10.25 -10.48
C LEU A 300 7.94 -9.23 -9.66
N TYR A 301 7.79 -9.25 -8.33
CA TYR A 301 8.58 -8.42 -7.42
C TYR A 301 10.07 -8.74 -7.51
N LEU A 302 10.44 -10.02 -7.65
CA LEU A 302 11.83 -10.44 -7.78
C LEU A 302 12.50 -9.99 -9.09
N GLU A 303 11.73 -9.78 -10.17
CA GLU A 303 12.25 -9.27 -11.45
C GLU A 303 12.39 -7.73 -11.50
N MET A 304 11.78 -7.04 -10.52
CA MET A 304 11.64 -5.58 -10.49
C MET A 304 11.98 -4.98 -9.11
N VAL A 305 12.91 -5.62 -8.38
CA VAL A 305 13.27 -5.27 -7.00
C VAL A 305 13.66 -3.81 -6.79
N ASN A 306 14.15 -3.13 -7.84
CA ASN A 306 14.56 -1.73 -7.78
C ASN A 306 13.49 -0.76 -8.31
N GLU A 307 12.45 -1.27 -8.98
CA GLU A 307 11.41 -0.47 -9.63
C GLU A 307 10.08 -0.49 -8.88
N VAL A 308 9.76 -1.60 -8.18
CA VAL A 308 8.50 -1.73 -7.44
C VAL A 308 8.57 -1.05 -6.08
N ARG A 309 7.58 -0.20 -5.79
CA ARG A 309 7.37 0.37 -4.46
C ARG A 309 6.39 -0.49 -3.68
N LEU A 310 6.66 -0.71 -2.40
CA LEU A 310 5.73 -1.41 -1.51
C LEU A 310 4.51 -0.51 -1.22
N GLY A 311 3.30 -1.03 -1.30
CA GLY A 311 2.09 -0.41 -0.77
C GLY A 311 1.64 -1.13 0.51
N LEU A 312 1.12 -0.39 1.49
CA LEU A 312 0.64 -0.98 2.75
C LEU A 312 -0.77 -1.56 2.67
N CYS A 313 -1.59 -1.06 1.75
CA CYS A 313 -2.92 -1.58 1.46
C CYS A 313 -3.35 -1.15 0.05
N GLU A 314 -4.26 -1.91 -0.52
CA GLU A 314 -4.71 -1.73 -1.90
C GLU A 314 -5.46 -0.41 -2.13
N PRO A 315 -6.34 0.08 -1.25
CA PRO A 315 -6.95 1.41 -1.43
C PRO A 315 -5.91 2.54 -1.58
N ALA A 316 -4.82 2.50 -0.81
CA ALA A 316 -3.71 3.45 -0.94
C ALA A 316 -2.94 3.25 -2.26
N VAL A 317 -2.62 2.00 -2.62
CA VAL A 317 -1.99 1.66 -3.91
C VAL A 317 -2.80 2.23 -5.08
N GLY A 318 -4.11 1.98 -5.10
CA GLY A 318 -4.97 2.37 -6.21
C GLY A 318 -5.04 3.88 -6.40
N THR A 319 -5.19 4.63 -5.31
CA THR A 319 -5.29 6.11 -5.36
C THR A 319 -3.94 6.76 -5.73
N ILE A 320 -2.82 6.23 -5.24
CA ILE A 320 -1.46 6.64 -5.66
C ILE A 320 -1.29 6.44 -7.18
N VAL A 321 -1.69 5.28 -7.70
CA VAL A 321 -1.57 4.97 -9.13
C VAL A 321 -2.50 5.82 -9.99
N ASP A 322 -3.73 6.06 -9.55
CA ASP A 322 -4.66 6.97 -10.22
C ASP A 322 -4.06 8.39 -10.31
N GLY A 323 -3.61 8.98 -9.19
CA GLY A 323 -3.02 10.33 -9.22
C GLY A 323 -1.79 10.45 -10.11
N ALA A 324 -0.87 9.48 -10.01
CA ALA A 324 0.34 9.46 -10.84
C ALA A 324 0.02 9.36 -12.34
N SER A 325 -0.89 8.45 -12.71
CA SER A 325 -1.30 8.28 -14.11
C SER A 325 -2.06 9.48 -14.66
N ARG A 326 -2.94 10.07 -13.84
CA ARG A 326 -3.69 11.28 -14.20
C ARG A 326 -2.77 12.44 -14.49
N PHE A 327 -1.75 12.63 -13.66
CA PHE A 327 -0.78 13.71 -13.82
C PHE A 327 0.10 13.50 -15.06
N ARG A 328 0.65 12.30 -15.23
CA ARG A 328 1.60 12.04 -16.34
C ARG A 328 0.93 11.81 -17.69
N ASN A 329 -0.38 11.56 -17.73
CA ASN A 329 -1.11 11.16 -18.93
C ASN A 329 -0.54 9.91 -19.61
N VAL A 330 0.07 9.02 -18.83
CA VAL A 330 0.58 7.70 -19.24
C VAL A 330 0.30 6.69 -18.13
N PRO A 331 0.25 5.38 -18.44
CA PRO A 331 -0.01 4.38 -17.43
C PRO A 331 0.96 4.38 -16.26
N ALA A 332 0.41 4.51 -15.06
CA ALA A 332 1.04 4.04 -13.83
C ALA A 332 0.53 2.62 -13.52
N VAL A 333 1.35 1.83 -12.82
CA VAL A 333 1.11 0.39 -12.65
C VAL A 333 0.83 0.04 -11.19
N ALA A 334 -0.30 -0.62 -10.96
CA ALA A 334 -0.62 -1.27 -9.69
C ALA A 334 -0.36 -2.78 -9.80
N ILE A 335 0.16 -3.39 -8.73
CA ILE A 335 0.17 -4.85 -8.58
C ILE A 335 -0.80 -5.22 -7.44
N ALA A 336 -1.68 -6.19 -7.71
CA ALA A 336 -2.70 -6.64 -6.77
C ALA A 336 -2.65 -8.16 -6.55
N HIS A 337 -2.89 -8.59 -5.32
CA HIS A 337 -2.91 -9.99 -4.95
C HIS A 337 -4.30 -10.62 -5.15
N GLY A 338 -4.46 -11.39 -6.22
CA GLY A 338 -5.68 -12.14 -6.53
C GLY A 338 -6.96 -11.31 -6.46
N PHE A 339 -8.06 -11.97 -6.11
CA PHE A 339 -9.35 -11.30 -5.95
C PHE A 339 -9.35 -10.31 -4.77
N VAL A 340 -8.80 -10.69 -3.62
CA VAL A 340 -8.86 -9.88 -2.39
C VAL A 340 -8.12 -8.54 -2.54
N GLY A 341 -6.97 -8.54 -3.19
CA GLY A 341 -6.24 -7.32 -3.50
C GLY A 341 -6.97 -6.49 -4.55
N LEU A 342 -7.50 -7.13 -5.61
CA LEU A 342 -8.33 -6.43 -6.60
C LEU A 342 -9.56 -5.78 -5.94
N SER A 343 -10.24 -6.47 -5.01
CA SER A 343 -11.38 -5.92 -4.27
C SER A 343 -11.02 -4.63 -3.54
N GLY A 344 -9.84 -4.57 -2.92
CA GLY A 344 -9.32 -3.35 -2.29
C GLY A 344 -9.03 -2.22 -3.29
N LEU A 345 -8.73 -2.53 -4.56
CA LEU A 345 -8.52 -1.54 -5.62
C LEU A 345 -9.80 -1.07 -6.32
N GLN A 346 -10.93 -1.77 -6.18
CA GLN A 346 -12.12 -1.50 -7.00
C GLN A 346 -12.64 -0.06 -6.91
N GLY A 347 -12.55 0.58 -5.74
CA GLY A 347 -12.92 1.99 -5.57
C GLY A 347 -12.04 2.94 -6.39
N ALA A 348 -10.72 2.69 -6.41
CA ALA A 348 -9.78 3.47 -7.21
C ALA A 348 -9.93 3.19 -8.72
N ILE A 349 -10.20 1.94 -9.11
CA ILE A 349 -10.50 1.57 -10.51
C ILE A 349 -11.76 2.31 -10.97
N PHE A 350 -12.81 2.33 -10.15
CA PHE A 350 -14.03 3.07 -10.47
C PHE A 350 -13.75 4.56 -10.68
N ASN A 351 -13.04 5.20 -9.75
CA ASN A 351 -12.66 6.62 -9.86
C ASN A 351 -11.81 6.90 -11.12
N ALA A 352 -10.82 6.05 -11.39
CA ALA A 352 -9.99 6.11 -12.60
C ALA A 352 -10.84 6.00 -13.87
N ALA A 353 -11.84 5.13 -13.91
CA ALA A 353 -12.76 5.01 -15.04
C ALA A 353 -13.63 6.27 -15.22
N GLN A 354 -14.11 6.86 -14.11
CA GLN A 354 -14.89 8.11 -14.16
C GLN A 354 -14.07 9.29 -14.72
N ARG A 355 -12.74 9.28 -14.56
CA ARG A 355 -11.83 10.37 -14.97
C ARG A 355 -10.89 10.03 -16.10
N GLN A 356 -11.17 8.91 -16.76
CA GLN A 356 -10.43 8.42 -17.91
C GLN A 356 -8.91 8.38 -17.61
N SER A 357 -8.55 7.93 -16.41
CA SER A 357 -7.16 7.79 -16.00
C SER A 357 -6.55 6.56 -16.66
N PRO A 358 -5.39 6.68 -17.34
CA PRO A 358 -4.71 5.53 -17.92
C PRO A 358 -4.05 4.73 -16.78
N MET A 359 -4.68 3.69 -16.28
CA MET A 359 -4.14 2.87 -15.17
C MET A 359 -3.98 1.43 -15.63
N LEU A 360 -2.86 0.78 -15.29
CA LEU A 360 -2.66 -0.64 -15.53
C LEU A 360 -2.60 -1.38 -14.19
N VAL A 361 -3.51 -2.33 -13.97
CA VAL A 361 -3.54 -3.19 -12.79
C VAL A 361 -3.11 -4.59 -13.21
N ILE A 362 -1.99 -5.05 -12.68
CA ILE A 362 -1.54 -6.43 -12.84
C ILE A 362 -2.02 -7.21 -11.62
N VAL A 363 -2.86 -8.23 -11.84
CA VAL A 363 -3.39 -9.09 -10.79
C VAL A 363 -2.70 -10.44 -10.86
N GLY A 364 -1.92 -10.76 -9.83
CA GLY A 364 -1.32 -12.08 -9.68
C GLY A 364 -2.30 -13.08 -9.12
N VAL A 365 -2.36 -14.28 -9.70
CA VAL A 365 -3.14 -15.40 -9.16
C VAL A 365 -2.25 -16.62 -8.97
N ALA A 366 -2.65 -17.51 -8.07
CA ALA A 366 -1.85 -18.70 -7.76
C ALA A 366 -1.73 -19.65 -8.96
N ASP A 367 -2.81 -19.85 -9.70
CA ASP A 367 -2.87 -20.78 -10.83
C ASP A 367 -3.97 -20.34 -11.81
N THR A 368 -3.66 -20.25 -13.11
CA THR A 368 -4.67 -19.95 -14.14
C THR A 368 -5.74 -21.04 -14.26
N HIS A 369 -5.46 -22.26 -13.82
CA HIS A 369 -6.39 -23.39 -13.80
C HIS A 369 -7.20 -23.51 -12.50
N ALA A 370 -7.05 -22.60 -11.54
CA ALA A 370 -7.76 -22.63 -10.25
C ALA A 370 -9.30 -22.71 -10.37
N HIS A 371 -9.87 -22.32 -11.53
CA HIS A 371 -11.28 -22.48 -11.88
C HIS A 371 -11.75 -23.95 -11.90
N ALA A 372 -10.84 -24.91 -12.14
CA ALA A 372 -11.18 -26.32 -12.31
C ALA A 372 -11.48 -27.06 -10.99
N GLY A 373 -11.31 -26.42 -9.83
CA GLY A 373 -11.51 -27.07 -8.53
C GLY A 373 -11.98 -26.18 -7.39
N GLU A 374 -12.49 -24.97 -7.67
CA GLU A 374 -12.92 -23.98 -6.65
C GLU A 374 -11.92 -23.89 -5.49
N THR A 375 -10.65 -23.70 -5.84
CA THR A 375 -9.56 -23.66 -4.85
C THR A 375 -9.79 -22.55 -3.81
N HIS A 376 -9.10 -22.62 -2.67
CA HIS A 376 -9.33 -21.73 -1.53
C HIS A 376 -9.35 -20.22 -1.85
N MET A 377 -8.61 -19.79 -2.88
CA MET A 377 -8.48 -18.39 -3.29
C MET A 377 -9.19 -18.08 -4.62
N TRP A 378 -10.02 -19.00 -5.11
CA TRP A 378 -10.75 -18.81 -6.36
C TRP A 378 -11.91 -17.81 -6.22
N ALA A 379 -12.02 -16.88 -7.17
CA ALA A 379 -13.16 -15.98 -7.35
C ALA A 379 -13.19 -15.40 -8.78
N ASP A 380 -14.32 -14.81 -9.19
CA ASP A 380 -14.47 -14.17 -10.50
C ASP A 380 -13.80 -12.78 -10.56
N ILE A 381 -12.49 -12.78 -10.78
CA ILE A 381 -11.65 -11.58 -10.90
C ILE A 381 -12.04 -10.77 -12.14
N GLU A 382 -12.34 -11.43 -13.26
CA GLU A 382 -12.76 -10.74 -14.48
C GLU A 382 -14.08 -10.01 -14.30
N GLY A 383 -15.07 -10.66 -13.67
CA GLY A 383 -16.35 -10.05 -13.32
C GLY A 383 -16.17 -8.87 -12.37
N ALA A 384 -15.32 -9.00 -11.35
CA ALA A 384 -15.00 -7.92 -10.42
C ALA A 384 -14.33 -6.71 -11.09
N ALA A 385 -13.41 -6.95 -12.03
CA ALA A 385 -12.78 -5.91 -12.84
C ALA A 385 -13.79 -5.20 -13.74
N LYS A 386 -14.67 -5.95 -14.44
CA LYS A 386 -15.73 -5.39 -15.28
C LYS A 386 -16.74 -4.59 -14.45
N ALA A 387 -17.14 -5.10 -13.27
CA ALA A 387 -18.06 -4.43 -12.36
C ALA A 387 -17.51 -3.11 -11.81
N SER A 388 -16.19 -3.00 -11.63
CA SER A 388 -15.51 -1.76 -11.24
C SER A 388 -15.21 -0.82 -12.41
N ARG A 389 -15.75 -1.11 -13.62
CA ARG A 389 -15.58 -0.33 -14.85
C ARG A 389 -14.16 -0.32 -15.44
N ALA A 390 -13.40 -1.40 -15.28
CA ALA A 390 -12.21 -1.62 -16.10
C ALA A 390 -12.59 -1.57 -17.59
N LYS A 391 -11.91 -0.70 -18.36
CA LYS A 391 -12.12 -0.55 -19.80
C LYS A 391 -11.78 -1.83 -20.55
N PHE A 392 -10.70 -2.48 -20.14
CA PHE A 392 -10.20 -3.70 -20.75
C PHE A 392 -9.76 -4.66 -19.65
N VAL A 393 -10.14 -5.93 -19.80
CA VAL A 393 -9.76 -7.00 -18.88
C VAL A 393 -9.22 -8.15 -19.71
N LYS A 394 -8.04 -8.64 -19.34
CA LYS A 394 -7.38 -9.72 -20.06
C LYS A 394 -6.67 -10.65 -19.10
N ALA A 395 -7.05 -11.92 -19.11
CA ALA A 395 -6.31 -12.98 -18.44
C ALA A 395 -5.33 -13.64 -19.41
N ALA A 396 -4.08 -13.79 -18.99
CA ALA A 396 -3.09 -14.60 -19.70
C ALA A 396 -3.32 -16.08 -19.37
N THR A 397 -3.41 -16.92 -20.40
CA THR A 397 -3.69 -18.36 -20.26
C THR A 397 -2.53 -19.25 -20.66
N ASP A 398 -1.52 -18.70 -21.34
CA ASP A 398 -0.35 -19.45 -21.83
C ASP A 398 0.88 -18.53 -21.82
N SER A 399 2.02 -19.05 -21.35
CA SER A 399 3.28 -18.31 -21.37
C SER A 399 3.71 -17.98 -22.80
N ALA A 400 3.43 -18.83 -23.79
CA ALA A 400 3.84 -18.60 -25.18
C ALA A 400 3.19 -17.39 -25.88
N THR A 401 2.08 -16.87 -25.34
CA THR A 401 1.38 -15.66 -25.85
C THR A 401 1.36 -14.50 -24.86
N LEU A 402 1.96 -14.68 -23.68
CA LEU A 402 1.91 -13.76 -22.55
C LEU A 402 2.27 -12.32 -22.91
N ILE A 403 3.31 -12.12 -23.75
CA ILE A 403 3.82 -10.79 -24.08
C ILE A 403 2.98 -10.11 -25.15
N ARG A 404 2.27 -10.86 -26.01
CA ARG A 404 1.21 -10.28 -26.86
C ARG A 404 0.02 -9.85 -26.02
N ASP A 405 -0.45 -10.69 -25.09
CA ASP A 405 -1.60 -10.37 -24.24
C ASP A 405 -1.33 -9.16 -23.34
N LEU A 406 -0.15 -9.06 -22.74
CA LEU A 406 0.27 -7.89 -21.96
C LEU A 406 0.41 -6.64 -22.85
N ARG A 407 0.93 -6.78 -24.07
CA ARG A 407 1.08 -5.65 -24.99
C ARG A 407 -0.28 -5.10 -25.42
N ASP A 408 -1.27 -5.95 -25.63
CA ASP A 408 -2.65 -5.51 -25.88
C ASP A 408 -3.19 -4.73 -24.68
N ALA A 409 -2.99 -5.24 -23.44
CA ALA A 409 -3.39 -4.52 -22.23
C ALA A 409 -2.71 -3.13 -22.11
N ILE A 410 -1.40 -3.05 -22.39
CA ILE A 410 -0.65 -1.79 -22.39
C ILE A 410 -1.20 -0.83 -23.46
N ILE A 411 -1.41 -1.30 -24.70
CA ILE A 411 -1.97 -0.49 -25.79
C ILE A 411 -3.34 0.05 -25.38
N GLN A 412 -4.21 -0.80 -24.82
CA GLN A 412 -5.55 -0.41 -24.38
C GLN A 412 -5.54 0.68 -23.29
N ALA A 413 -4.56 0.64 -22.38
CA ALA A 413 -4.37 1.66 -21.35
C ALA A 413 -3.83 2.99 -21.92
N MET A 414 -3.15 2.95 -23.07
CA MET A 414 -2.52 4.10 -23.71
C MET A 414 -3.35 4.76 -24.83
N ILE A 415 -4.53 4.23 -25.15
CA ILE A 415 -5.41 4.77 -26.20
C ILE A 415 -6.77 5.19 -25.65
N PRO A 416 -7.43 6.19 -26.28
CA PRO A 416 -8.78 6.59 -25.91
C PRO A 416 -9.85 5.54 -26.29
N PRO A 417 -11.06 5.60 -25.70
CA PRO A 417 -11.35 6.34 -24.47
C PRO A 417 -10.44 5.82 -23.34
N PHE A 418 -9.81 6.70 -22.57
CA PHE A 418 -8.85 6.27 -21.55
C PHE A 418 -9.59 5.69 -20.35
N GLY A 419 -8.93 4.82 -19.60
CA GLY A 419 -9.49 4.20 -18.40
C GLY A 419 -8.59 3.09 -17.87
N PRO A 420 -8.95 2.50 -16.72
CA PRO A 420 -8.19 1.45 -16.09
C PRO A 420 -8.27 0.15 -16.89
N VAL A 421 -7.14 -0.54 -16.98
CA VAL A 421 -6.98 -1.85 -17.61
C VAL A 421 -6.53 -2.86 -16.56
N VAL A 422 -7.14 -4.04 -16.55
CA VAL A 422 -6.80 -5.13 -15.64
C VAL A 422 -6.19 -6.28 -16.44
N PHE A 423 -4.96 -6.65 -16.09
CA PHE A 423 -4.23 -7.77 -16.68
C PHE A 423 -4.02 -8.84 -15.60
N ILE A 424 -4.59 -10.02 -15.81
CA ILE A 424 -4.58 -11.12 -14.84
C ILE A 424 -3.55 -12.17 -15.31
N VAL A 425 -2.70 -12.63 -14.40
CA VAL A 425 -1.63 -13.57 -14.73
C VAL A 425 -1.42 -14.56 -13.58
N GLY A 426 -1.44 -15.86 -13.92
CA GLY A 426 -1.18 -16.93 -12.96
C GLY A 426 0.29 -17.23 -12.80
N SER A 427 0.66 -17.74 -11.63
CA SER A 427 2.05 -18.10 -11.30
C SER A 427 2.58 -19.23 -12.19
N ASP A 428 1.71 -20.16 -12.61
CA ASP A 428 1.99 -21.21 -13.59
C ASP A 428 2.42 -20.63 -14.95
N VAL A 429 1.71 -19.61 -15.45
CA VAL A 429 2.04 -18.92 -16.70
C VAL A 429 3.32 -18.09 -16.54
N ALA A 430 3.45 -17.36 -15.44
CA ALA A 430 4.58 -16.46 -15.22
C ALA A 430 5.90 -17.19 -14.92
N ALA A 431 5.86 -18.32 -14.23
CA ALA A 431 7.05 -19.13 -13.92
C ALA A 431 7.55 -19.95 -15.12
N THR A 432 6.67 -20.23 -16.09
CA THR A 432 7.03 -21.00 -17.29
C THR A 432 8.02 -20.25 -18.18
N PRO A 433 9.07 -20.92 -18.72
CA PRO A 433 10.02 -20.30 -19.66
C PRO A 433 9.33 -19.63 -20.85
N ASN A 434 9.76 -18.41 -21.17
CA ASN A 434 9.19 -17.59 -22.22
C ASN A 434 10.28 -17.13 -23.20
N ASN A 435 10.12 -17.50 -24.47
CA ASN A 435 10.99 -17.09 -25.57
C ASN A 435 10.36 -16.02 -26.47
N GLU A 436 9.21 -15.46 -26.06
CA GLU A 436 8.51 -14.46 -26.86
C GLU A 436 9.32 -13.15 -26.87
N PRO A 437 9.62 -12.59 -28.05
CA PRO A 437 10.36 -11.34 -28.16
C PRO A 437 9.54 -10.17 -27.63
N VAL A 438 10.20 -9.30 -26.86
CA VAL A 438 9.64 -8.05 -26.38
C VAL A 438 9.74 -6.99 -27.46
N TYR A 439 8.65 -6.26 -27.67
CA TYR A 439 8.60 -5.15 -28.61
C TYR A 439 8.07 -3.92 -27.92
N ARG A 440 8.60 -2.76 -28.31
CA ARG A 440 7.98 -1.48 -27.97
C ARG A 440 6.56 -1.45 -28.56
N PRO A 441 5.51 -1.21 -27.75
CA PRO A 441 4.15 -1.09 -28.26
C PRO A 441 4.07 0.03 -29.30
N ARG A 442 3.39 -0.24 -30.43
CA ARG A 442 3.09 0.77 -31.45
C ARG A 442 1.64 1.20 -31.26
N LEU A 443 1.43 2.48 -30.94
CA LEU A 443 0.10 3.02 -30.76
C LEU A 443 -0.53 3.38 -32.12
N PRO A 444 -1.82 3.09 -32.34
CA PRO A 444 -2.53 3.60 -33.51
C PRO A 444 -2.65 5.14 -33.45
N ASN A 445 -2.84 5.78 -34.61
CA ASN A 445 -3.14 7.21 -34.63
C ASN A 445 -4.59 7.43 -34.18
N CYS A 446 -4.77 7.90 -32.95
CA CYS A 446 -6.09 8.16 -32.39
C CYS A 446 -6.60 9.59 -32.65
N ARG A 447 -5.87 10.46 -33.37
CA ARG A 447 -6.31 11.85 -33.65
C ARG A 447 -7.41 11.87 -34.72
N LEU A 448 -8.60 11.41 -34.35
CA LEU A 448 -9.76 11.25 -35.21
C LEU A 448 -10.60 12.54 -35.24
N ALA A 449 -11.21 12.81 -36.38
CA ALA A 449 -12.26 13.81 -36.53
C ALA A 449 -13.31 13.29 -37.53
N PRO A 450 -14.58 13.71 -37.40
CA PRO A 450 -15.60 13.42 -38.39
C PRO A 450 -15.27 14.12 -39.72
N PRO A 451 -15.94 13.75 -40.83
CA PRO A 451 -15.83 14.46 -42.10
C PRO A 451 -16.00 15.97 -41.91
N ILE A 452 -15.18 16.76 -42.61
CA ILE A 452 -15.18 18.23 -42.47
C ILE A 452 -16.57 18.84 -42.72
N SER A 453 -17.39 18.24 -43.58
CA SER A 453 -18.77 18.67 -43.84
C SER A 453 -19.65 18.64 -42.59
N GLU A 454 -19.47 17.64 -41.70
CA GLU A 454 -20.22 17.57 -40.44
C GLU A 454 -19.78 18.66 -39.46
N ILE A 455 -18.48 19.00 -39.45
CA ILE A 455 -17.93 20.11 -38.66
C ILE A 455 -18.43 21.45 -39.21
N GLU A 456 -18.52 21.60 -40.53
CA GLU A 456 -19.10 22.78 -41.19
C GLU A 456 -20.58 22.97 -40.87
N ASP A 457 -21.36 21.89 -40.87
CA ASP A 457 -22.78 21.91 -40.46
C ASP A 457 -22.94 22.27 -38.98
N LEU A 458 -22.11 21.70 -38.10
CA LEU A 458 -22.08 22.05 -36.68
C LEU A 458 -21.72 23.53 -36.48
N ALA A 459 -20.67 24.02 -37.14
CA ALA A 459 -20.23 25.42 -37.05
C ALA A 459 -21.35 26.38 -37.45
N LYS A 460 -22.07 26.07 -38.55
CA LYS A 460 -23.22 26.84 -39.00
C LYS A 460 -24.31 26.89 -37.93
N ARG A 461 -24.60 25.77 -37.27
CA ARG A 461 -25.62 25.72 -36.20
C ARG A 461 -25.18 26.48 -34.95
N LEU A 462 -23.92 26.36 -34.54
CA LEU A 462 -23.36 27.09 -33.40
C LEU A 462 -23.40 28.61 -33.62
N LEU A 463 -23.11 29.08 -34.83
CA LEU A 463 -23.17 30.51 -35.17
C LEU A 463 -24.59 31.11 -35.19
N GLN A 464 -25.62 30.27 -35.30
CA GLN A 464 -27.04 30.69 -35.26
C GLN A 464 -27.58 30.80 -33.83
N SER A 465 -26.99 30.07 -32.89
CA SER A 465 -27.37 30.10 -31.47
C SER A 465 -27.20 31.50 -30.88
N GLN A 466 -28.19 31.92 -30.09
CA GLN A 466 -28.13 33.18 -29.32
C GLN A 466 -27.65 32.94 -27.90
N ASN A 467 -27.85 31.75 -27.34
CA ASN A 467 -27.43 31.39 -25.99
C ASN A 467 -26.83 29.97 -25.96
N LEU A 468 -25.58 29.88 -26.43
CA LEU A 468 -24.83 28.63 -26.45
C LEU A 468 -24.19 28.35 -25.08
N ALA A 469 -24.39 27.14 -24.59
CA ALA A 469 -23.66 26.61 -23.44
C ALA A 469 -22.68 25.51 -23.87
N ILE A 470 -21.41 25.68 -23.53
CA ILE A 470 -20.36 24.68 -23.71
C ILE A 470 -20.16 23.94 -22.39
N CYS A 471 -20.31 22.62 -22.38
CA CYS A 471 -20.09 21.77 -21.21
C CYS A 471 -18.82 20.95 -21.41
N VAL A 472 -17.88 21.01 -20.47
CA VAL A 472 -16.57 20.36 -20.61
C VAL A 472 -16.27 19.42 -19.45
N GLY A 473 -15.42 18.42 -19.72
CA GLY A 473 -14.81 17.60 -18.70
C GLY A 473 -13.46 17.06 -19.14
N ASP A 474 -12.92 16.12 -18.37
CA ASP A 474 -11.51 15.75 -18.40
C ASP A 474 -11.00 15.19 -19.74
N GLY A 475 -11.88 14.78 -20.66
CA GLY A 475 -11.49 14.43 -22.02
C GLY A 475 -10.78 15.58 -22.77
N VAL A 476 -11.09 16.85 -22.44
CA VAL A 476 -10.36 18.02 -22.95
C VAL A 476 -8.91 18.00 -22.43
N ALA A 477 -8.71 17.85 -21.12
CA ALA A 477 -7.38 17.76 -20.53
C ALA A 477 -6.58 16.55 -21.05
N ARG A 478 -7.22 15.38 -21.19
CA ARG A 478 -6.60 14.14 -21.70
C ARG A 478 -6.13 14.28 -23.15
N SER A 479 -6.94 14.95 -23.97
CA SER A 479 -6.64 15.28 -25.36
C SER A 479 -5.66 16.47 -25.49
N GLN A 480 -5.40 17.19 -24.39
CA GLN A 480 -4.62 18.42 -24.35
C GLN A 480 -5.20 19.52 -25.26
N ALA A 481 -6.52 19.68 -25.23
CA ALA A 481 -7.32 20.54 -26.11
C ALA A 481 -7.63 21.94 -25.50
N HIS A 482 -6.86 22.38 -24.49
CA HIS A 482 -7.15 23.60 -23.73
C HIS A 482 -7.18 24.86 -24.61
N ALA A 483 -6.22 24.98 -25.53
CA ALA A 483 -6.10 26.16 -26.41
C ALA A 483 -7.22 26.17 -27.46
N GLU A 484 -7.52 25.02 -28.03
CA GLU A 484 -8.58 24.84 -29.03
C GLU A 484 -9.96 25.08 -28.42
N LEU A 485 -10.20 24.60 -27.20
CA LEU A 485 -11.43 24.89 -26.44
C LEU A 485 -11.58 26.38 -26.18
N GLN A 486 -10.51 27.03 -25.70
CA GLN A 486 -10.52 28.46 -25.43
C GLN A 486 -10.82 29.25 -26.71
N GLU A 487 -10.15 28.92 -27.83
CA GLU A 487 -10.39 29.58 -29.12
C GLU A 487 -11.84 29.41 -29.57
N VAL A 488 -12.40 28.19 -29.55
CA VAL A 488 -13.81 27.95 -29.93
C VAL A 488 -14.77 28.74 -29.04
N ALA A 489 -14.54 28.75 -27.72
CA ALA A 489 -15.36 29.50 -26.78
C ALA A 489 -15.30 31.02 -27.06
N GLU A 490 -14.12 31.56 -27.29
CA GLU A 490 -13.90 32.98 -27.61
C GLU A 490 -14.48 33.38 -28.97
N LEU A 491 -14.36 32.53 -30.00
CA LEU A 491 -14.92 32.78 -31.32
C LEU A 491 -16.45 32.89 -31.29
N LEU A 492 -17.10 32.14 -30.40
CA LEU A 492 -18.54 32.10 -30.21
C LEU A 492 -19.04 33.06 -29.11
N GLY A 493 -18.16 33.50 -28.21
CA GLY A 493 -18.53 34.26 -27.00
C GLY A 493 -19.39 33.43 -26.02
N ALA A 494 -19.25 32.10 -26.04
CA ALA A 494 -20.16 31.17 -25.37
C ALA A 494 -19.75 30.90 -23.91
N ASP A 495 -20.75 30.67 -23.05
CA ASP A 495 -20.51 30.33 -21.65
C ASP A 495 -19.98 28.90 -21.54
N VAL A 496 -18.89 28.71 -20.78
CA VAL A 496 -18.25 27.42 -20.56
C VAL A 496 -18.48 26.95 -19.13
N TRP A 497 -19.00 25.74 -18.99
CA TRP A 497 -19.36 25.11 -17.74
C TRP A 497 -18.59 23.81 -17.55
N ALA A 498 -18.04 23.63 -16.34
CA ALA A 498 -17.48 22.35 -15.94
C ALA A 498 -18.62 21.39 -15.57
N SER A 499 -18.64 20.22 -16.21
CA SER A 499 -19.54 19.11 -15.85
C SER A 499 -18.79 18.11 -14.97
N MET A 500 -18.00 17.22 -15.58
CA MET A 500 -17.13 16.26 -14.91
C MET A 500 -15.67 16.69 -15.04
N GLU A 501 -15.30 17.72 -14.28
CA GLU A 501 -13.94 18.26 -14.24
C GLU A 501 -13.18 17.77 -13.01
N SER A 502 -11.99 17.21 -13.22
CA SER A 502 -11.00 16.91 -12.18
C SER A 502 -9.63 17.51 -12.51
N GLN A 503 -9.51 18.20 -13.65
CA GLN A 503 -8.36 18.96 -14.11
C GLN A 503 -8.80 20.27 -14.76
N VAL A 504 -7.99 21.31 -14.72
CA VAL A 504 -8.33 22.59 -15.37
C VAL A 504 -8.50 22.42 -16.88
N ASN A 505 -9.73 22.46 -17.39
CA ASN A 505 -10.00 22.41 -18.84
C ASN A 505 -10.03 23.80 -19.47
N LEU A 506 -10.50 24.80 -18.72
CA LEU A 506 -10.42 26.22 -19.04
C LEU A 506 -10.02 26.99 -17.77
N PRO A 507 -9.13 28.00 -17.84
CA PRO A 507 -8.73 28.76 -16.66
C PRO A 507 -9.93 29.30 -15.89
N ARG A 508 -9.96 29.10 -14.56
CA ARG A 508 -11.12 29.52 -13.75
C ARG A 508 -11.33 31.04 -13.76
N ASN A 509 -10.29 31.82 -14.02
CA ASN A 509 -10.35 33.27 -14.19
C ASN A 509 -10.85 33.71 -15.60
N HIS A 510 -10.94 32.80 -16.58
CA HIS A 510 -11.35 33.13 -17.94
C HIS A 510 -12.77 33.74 -17.96
N PRO A 511 -13.04 34.84 -18.70
CA PRO A 511 -14.33 35.53 -18.66
C PRO A 511 -15.55 34.65 -18.96
N LEU A 512 -15.36 33.68 -19.86
CA LEU A 512 -16.41 32.75 -20.30
C LEU A 512 -16.62 31.56 -19.35
N PHE A 513 -15.73 31.30 -18.40
CA PHE A 513 -15.91 30.19 -17.45
C PHE A 513 -16.94 30.56 -16.38
N ARG A 514 -18.01 29.77 -16.25
CA ARG A 514 -19.13 30.03 -15.33
C ARG A 514 -19.12 29.21 -14.04
N GLY A 515 -18.23 28.23 -13.93
CA GLY A 515 -18.15 27.32 -12.80
C GLY A 515 -18.70 25.93 -13.14
N ASN A 516 -19.03 25.17 -12.09
CA ASN A 516 -19.47 23.78 -12.21
C ASN A 516 -21.01 23.66 -12.19
N LEU A 517 -21.56 22.82 -13.06
CA LEU A 517 -23.00 22.53 -13.15
C LEU A 517 -23.56 21.82 -11.91
N GLY A 518 -22.68 21.16 -11.15
CA GLY A 518 -23.02 20.29 -10.03
C GLY A 518 -23.20 18.84 -10.50
N HIS A 519 -22.80 17.91 -9.65
CA HIS A 519 -22.90 16.47 -9.91
C HIS A 519 -23.88 15.76 -8.95
N MET A 520 -24.38 16.45 -7.91
CA MET A 520 -25.27 15.83 -6.92
C MET A 520 -26.72 15.82 -7.42
N ASP A 521 -27.24 16.99 -7.79
CA ASP A 521 -28.63 17.21 -8.17
C ASP A 521 -28.73 17.64 -9.64
N ALA A 522 -29.41 16.80 -10.41
CA ALA A 522 -29.81 17.04 -11.79
C ALA A 522 -30.45 18.41 -12.05
N HIS A 523 -31.27 18.93 -11.12
CA HIS A 523 -32.04 20.16 -11.31
C HIS A 523 -31.16 21.41 -11.38
N ARG A 524 -30.04 21.43 -10.63
CA ARG A 524 -29.11 22.55 -10.63
C ARG A 524 -28.55 22.81 -12.03
N GLY A 525 -28.09 21.75 -12.70
CA GLY A 525 -27.56 21.85 -14.06
C GLY A 525 -28.62 22.35 -15.04
N SER A 526 -29.83 21.79 -14.98
CA SER A 526 -30.93 22.21 -15.86
C SER A 526 -31.37 23.65 -15.60
N ASP A 527 -31.35 24.12 -14.35
CA ASP A 527 -31.72 25.50 -14.01
C ASP A 527 -30.68 26.50 -14.51
N LEU A 528 -29.39 26.16 -14.40
CA LEU A 528 -28.28 26.98 -14.92
C LEU A 528 -28.30 27.08 -16.44
N LEU A 529 -28.78 26.02 -17.12
CA LEU A 529 -28.81 25.91 -18.58
C LEU A 529 -30.21 26.11 -19.18
N ARG A 530 -31.20 26.55 -18.38
CA ARG A 530 -32.61 26.66 -18.79
C ARG A 530 -32.86 27.58 -19.99
N ASP A 531 -31.99 28.57 -20.16
CA ASP A 531 -32.08 29.59 -21.21
C ASP A 531 -31.23 29.22 -22.44
N ALA A 532 -30.48 28.11 -22.38
CA ALA A 532 -29.61 27.69 -23.48
C ALA A 532 -30.44 27.17 -24.66
N ASP A 533 -30.21 27.71 -25.85
CA ASP A 533 -30.89 27.29 -27.08
C ASP A 533 -30.10 26.23 -27.86
N MET A 534 -28.86 25.97 -27.45
CA MET A 534 -28.00 24.91 -27.96
C MET A 534 -26.93 24.52 -26.92
N GLY A 535 -26.54 23.24 -26.93
CA GLY A 535 -25.46 22.71 -26.11
C GLY A 535 -24.29 22.16 -26.95
N LEU A 536 -23.05 22.44 -26.53
CA LEU A 536 -21.85 21.77 -27.04
C LEU A 536 -21.13 21.06 -25.88
N VAL A 537 -21.20 19.73 -25.85
CA VAL A 537 -20.58 18.89 -24.83
C VAL A 537 -19.26 18.35 -25.34
N VAL A 538 -18.15 18.53 -24.61
CA VAL A 538 -16.82 18.14 -25.06
C VAL A 538 -16.06 17.37 -24.00
N GLY A 539 -15.59 16.18 -24.35
CA GLY A 539 -14.73 15.38 -23.48
C GLY A 539 -15.39 14.93 -22.17
N THR A 540 -16.71 14.87 -22.13
CA THR A 540 -17.50 14.46 -20.96
C THR A 540 -18.80 13.80 -21.40
N PRO A 541 -19.38 12.91 -20.59
CA PRO A 541 -20.78 12.50 -20.75
C PRO A 541 -21.73 13.70 -20.67
N VAL A 542 -22.82 13.65 -21.43
CA VAL A 542 -23.83 14.73 -21.49
C VAL A 542 -24.55 14.90 -20.15
N TYR A 543 -24.90 13.80 -19.49
CA TYR A 543 -25.61 13.86 -18.21
C TYR A 543 -25.11 12.80 -17.23
N GLN A 544 -24.44 13.25 -16.17
CA GLN A 544 -24.01 12.40 -15.06
C GLN A 544 -24.23 13.15 -13.75
N THR A 545 -25.20 12.67 -12.97
CA THR A 545 -25.44 13.12 -11.60
C THR A 545 -25.66 11.92 -10.68
N VAL A 546 -25.38 12.10 -9.39
CA VAL A 546 -25.58 11.08 -8.35
C VAL A 546 -27.08 10.83 -8.15
N PHE A 547 -27.86 11.91 -7.97
CA PHE A 547 -29.32 11.83 -7.89
C PHE A 547 -29.92 12.21 -9.23
N ASN A 548 -30.02 11.21 -10.10
CA ASN A 548 -30.56 11.40 -11.44
C ASN A 548 -32.04 11.78 -11.41
N SER A 549 -32.46 12.69 -12.29
CA SER A 549 -33.86 13.06 -12.49
C SER A 549 -34.33 12.63 -13.88
N ARG A 550 -35.65 12.72 -14.12
CA ARG A 550 -36.20 12.54 -15.48
C ARG A 550 -36.01 13.76 -16.38
N SER A 551 -35.48 14.87 -15.84
CA SER A 551 -35.29 16.11 -16.58
C SER A 551 -34.02 16.03 -17.43
N GLN A 552 -34.09 16.54 -18.65
CA GLN A 552 -32.94 16.73 -19.52
C GLN A 552 -32.05 17.88 -18.99
N LEU A 553 -30.74 17.81 -19.25
CA LEU A 553 -29.81 18.88 -18.90
C LEU A 553 -30.10 20.18 -19.67
N PHE A 554 -30.42 20.04 -20.95
CA PHE A 554 -30.78 21.13 -21.84
C PHE A 554 -32.30 21.23 -21.99
N PRO A 555 -32.84 22.41 -22.30
CA PRO A 555 -34.26 22.58 -22.56
C PRO A 555 -34.77 21.64 -23.68
N PRO A 556 -35.99 21.10 -23.56
CA PRO A 556 -36.57 20.29 -24.62
C PRO A 556 -36.55 21.00 -25.98
N GLY A 557 -35.98 20.34 -26.99
CA GLY A 557 -35.85 20.87 -28.35
C GLY A 557 -34.58 21.70 -28.62
N ALA A 558 -33.77 22.01 -27.61
CA ALA A 558 -32.45 22.59 -27.82
C ALA A 558 -31.50 21.52 -28.42
N PRO A 559 -30.88 21.76 -29.60
CA PRO A 559 -29.95 20.80 -30.17
C PRO A 559 -28.70 20.63 -29.30
N VAL A 560 -28.23 19.39 -29.18
CA VAL A 560 -27.01 19.06 -28.44
C VAL A 560 -25.99 18.47 -29.40
N ALA A 561 -24.79 19.05 -29.41
CA ALA A 561 -23.60 18.46 -30.03
C ALA A 561 -22.73 17.82 -28.95
N ALA A 562 -22.14 16.67 -29.24
CA ALA A 562 -21.25 15.98 -28.30
C ALA A 562 -19.98 15.53 -29.02
N VAL A 563 -18.81 15.92 -28.52
CA VAL A 563 -17.49 15.56 -29.04
C VAL A 563 -16.78 14.66 -28.03
N ASN A 564 -16.65 13.37 -28.32
CA ASN A 564 -15.95 12.42 -27.46
C ASN A 564 -15.51 11.16 -28.22
N TYR A 565 -14.59 10.39 -27.63
CA TYR A 565 -14.25 9.03 -28.07
C TYR A 565 -15.22 7.97 -27.53
N ASP A 566 -15.84 8.22 -26.38
CA ASP A 566 -16.64 7.24 -25.67
C ASP A 566 -18.07 7.13 -26.25
N THR A 567 -18.30 6.07 -27.01
CA THR A 567 -19.61 5.74 -27.60
C THR A 567 -20.61 5.18 -26.59
N ASP A 568 -20.13 4.63 -25.48
CA ASP A 568 -20.94 3.86 -24.52
C ASP A 568 -21.52 4.74 -23.40
N THR A 569 -20.89 5.88 -23.14
CA THR A 569 -21.42 6.89 -22.20
C THR A 569 -21.87 8.17 -22.90
N SER A 570 -20.99 8.77 -23.72
CA SER A 570 -21.15 10.15 -24.15
C SER A 570 -21.98 10.27 -25.42
N LEU A 571 -21.77 9.38 -26.40
CA LEU A 571 -22.51 9.39 -27.68
C LEU A 571 -23.69 8.40 -27.70
N ARG A 572 -24.12 7.92 -26.54
CA ARG A 572 -25.19 6.92 -26.43
C ARG A 572 -26.56 7.51 -26.78
N GLY A 573 -27.38 6.75 -27.50
CA GLY A 573 -28.62 7.24 -28.12
C GLY A 573 -29.71 7.77 -27.16
N HIS A 574 -29.64 7.53 -25.85
CA HIS A 574 -30.62 8.08 -24.90
C HIS A 574 -30.33 9.54 -24.49
N ASN A 575 -29.23 10.12 -24.97
CA ASN A 575 -28.87 11.51 -24.70
C ASN A 575 -29.48 12.51 -25.70
N ASP A 576 -30.29 12.04 -26.68
CA ASP A 576 -30.95 12.84 -27.73
C ASP A 576 -29.99 13.81 -28.47
N ILE A 577 -28.77 13.34 -28.76
CA ILE A 577 -27.70 14.15 -29.36
C ILE A 577 -28.00 14.39 -30.83
N SER A 578 -28.09 15.66 -31.22
CA SER A 578 -28.33 16.09 -32.60
C SER A 578 -27.06 16.00 -33.46
N PHE A 579 -25.88 16.20 -32.87
CA PHE A 579 -24.58 16.13 -33.56
C PHE A 579 -23.59 15.24 -32.77
N PRO A 580 -23.64 13.91 -32.93
CA PRO A 580 -22.73 12.99 -32.26
C PRO A 580 -21.39 12.93 -33.00
N MET A 581 -20.41 13.69 -32.53
CA MET A 581 -19.08 13.79 -33.13
C MET A 581 -18.11 12.81 -32.46
N LEU A 582 -17.95 11.62 -33.06
CA LEU A 582 -16.91 10.67 -32.66
C LEU A 582 -15.53 11.19 -33.07
N GLY A 583 -14.71 11.59 -32.12
CA GLY A 583 -13.39 12.13 -32.42
C GLY A 583 -12.61 12.63 -31.22
N ASP A 584 -11.36 12.96 -31.50
CA ASP A 584 -10.43 13.58 -30.56
C ASP A 584 -10.85 15.02 -30.26
N PRO A 585 -11.15 15.39 -28.99
CA PRO A 585 -11.53 16.75 -28.63
C PRO A 585 -10.61 17.82 -29.22
N LYS A 586 -9.29 17.63 -29.15
CA LYS A 586 -8.30 18.57 -29.70
C LYS A 586 -8.43 18.72 -31.21
N ARG A 587 -8.47 17.60 -31.94
CA ARG A 587 -8.56 17.63 -33.41
C ARG A 587 -9.88 18.26 -33.88
N VAL A 588 -11.00 17.85 -33.28
CA VAL A 588 -12.33 18.35 -33.66
C VAL A 588 -12.47 19.83 -33.33
N LEU A 589 -12.02 20.28 -32.15
CA LEU A 589 -12.07 21.69 -31.78
C LEU A 589 -11.14 22.56 -32.64
N ALA A 590 -9.96 22.06 -33.01
CA ALA A 590 -9.06 22.78 -33.92
C ALA A 590 -9.69 23.01 -35.30
N GLU A 591 -10.28 21.97 -35.89
CA GLU A 591 -10.97 22.09 -37.18
C GLU A 591 -12.22 22.98 -37.07
N LEU A 592 -12.97 22.87 -35.97
CA LEU A 592 -14.10 23.74 -35.69
C LEU A 592 -13.67 25.21 -35.57
N ALA A 593 -12.57 25.51 -34.87
CA ALA A 593 -12.05 26.86 -34.75
C ALA A 593 -11.67 27.47 -36.12
N GLU A 594 -11.00 26.69 -37.00
CA GLU A 594 -10.70 27.11 -38.37
C GLU A 594 -11.96 27.45 -39.17
N VAL A 595 -12.97 26.57 -39.12
CA VAL A 595 -14.25 26.79 -39.81
C VAL A 595 -14.95 28.03 -39.26
N LEU A 596 -15.02 28.18 -37.93
CA LEU A 596 -15.63 29.35 -37.28
C LEU A 596 -14.92 30.65 -37.66
N ARG A 597 -13.58 30.67 -37.71
CA ARG A 597 -12.81 31.85 -38.17
C ARG A 597 -13.16 32.27 -39.59
N ARG A 598 -13.34 31.31 -40.50
CA ARG A 598 -13.65 31.56 -41.91
C ARG A 598 -15.10 31.98 -42.14
N THR A 599 -16.03 31.46 -41.34
CA THR A 599 -17.48 31.56 -41.60
C THR A 599 -18.19 32.61 -40.75
N ARG A 600 -17.65 32.99 -39.59
CA ARG A 600 -18.28 34.01 -38.73
C ARG A 600 -18.28 35.38 -39.41
N GLY A 601 -19.39 36.09 -39.31
CA GLY A 601 -19.52 37.46 -39.77
C GLY A 601 -18.88 38.49 -38.82
N PRO A 602 -18.63 39.72 -39.28
CA PRO A 602 -18.06 40.79 -38.46
C PRO A 602 -18.93 41.12 -37.24
N ASP A 603 -20.26 41.10 -37.39
CA ASP A 603 -21.18 41.38 -36.28
C ASP A 603 -21.13 40.30 -35.19
N GLN A 604 -20.98 39.03 -35.57
CA GLN A 604 -20.82 37.93 -34.62
C GLN A 604 -19.51 38.08 -33.85
N ALA A 605 -18.42 38.42 -34.54
CA ALA A 605 -17.12 38.66 -33.91
C ALA A 605 -17.17 39.86 -32.93
N GLU A 606 -17.84 40.94 -33.32
CA GLU A 606 -18.03 42.11 -32.45
C GLU A 606 -18.86 41.77 -31.19
N ARG A 607 -19.96 41.02 -31.35
CA ARG A 607 -20.79 40.57 -30.22
C ARG A 607 -20.01 39.70 -29.24
N ALA A 608 -19.26 38.72 -29.76
CA ALA A 608 -18.42 37.85 -28.94
C ALA A 608 -17.39 38.67 -28.15
N ARG A 609 -16.68 39.59 -28.82
CA ARG A 609 -15.69 40.47 -28.16
C ARG A 609 -16.29 41.32 -27.05
N ARG A 610 -17.40 42.03 -27.34
CA ARG A 610 -18.09 42.88 -26.33
C ARG A 610 -18.54 42.07 -25.12
N ARG A 611 -19.09 40.89 -25.35
CA ARG A 611 -19.52 39.99 -24.27
C ARG A 611 -18.33 39.54 -23.41
N ILE A 612 -17.22 39.15 -24.02
CA ILE A 612 -16.00 38.75 -23.29
C ILE A 612 -15.48 39.90 -22.43
N ASP A 613 -15.41 41.11 -22.98
CA ASP A 613 -14.96 42.31 -22.25
C ASP A 613 -15.86 42.64 -21.06
N GLU A 614 -17.19 42.60 -21.26
CA GLU A 614 -18.16 42.85 -20.19
C GLU A 614 -18.06 41.81 -19.07
N LEU A 615 -17.98 40.52 -19.44
CA LEU A 615 -17.84 39.44 -18.48
C LEU A 615 -16.50 39.48 -17.74
N ALA A 616 -15.42 39.88 -18.42
CA ALA A 616 -14.10 40.03 -17.82
C ALA A 616 -14.12 41.06 -16.69
N ARG A 617 -14.78 42.21 -16.92
CA ARG A 617 -14.95 43.25 -15.91
C ARG A 617 -15.77 42.74 -14.73
N THR A 618 -16.97 42.24 -14.98
CA THR A 618 -17.89 41.78 -13.92
C THR A 618 -17.27 40.66 -13.07
N LYS A 619 -16.58 39.72 -13.71
CA LYS A 619 -15.93 38.61 -13.01
C LYS A 619 -14.76 39.06 -12.14
N ARG A 620 -13.97 40.03 -12.62
CA ARG A 620 -12.86 40.63 -11.86
C ARG A 620 -13.38 41.34 -10.61
N GLU A 621 -14.39 42.21 -10.77
CA GLU A 621 -15.01 42.94 -9.66
C GLU A 621 -15.59 41.97 -8.61
N ALA A 622 -16.29 40.92 -9.06
CA ALA A 622 -16.84 39.90 -8.17
C ALA A 622 -15.75 39.11 -7.42
N LEU A 623 -14.65 38.78 -8.09
CA LEU A 623 -13.51 38.09 -7.47
C LEU A 623 -12.81 38.97 -6.44
N GLU A 624 -12.54 40.24 -6.76
CA GLU A 624 -11.93 41.19 -5.86
C GLU A 624 -12.77 41.41 -4.60
N LYS A 625 -14.10 41.53 -4.76
CA LYS A 625 -15.04 41.61 -3.65
C LYS A 625 -14.95 40.37 -2.74
N ARG A 626 -15.03 39.16 -3.31
CA ARG A 626 -14.93 37.91 -2.52
C ARG A 626 -13.60 37.79 -1.79
N ARG A 627 -12.48 38.11 -2.45
CA ARG A 627 -11.14 38.12 -1.83
C ARG A 627 -11.09 39.08 -0.65
N HIS A 628 -11.64 40.29 -0.79
CA HIS A 628 -11.67 41.27 0.28
C HIS A 628 -12.49 40.77 1.47
N GLU A 629 -13.68 40.23 1.22
CA GLU A 629 -14.56 39.65 2.25
C GLU A 629 -13.89 38.48 2.98
N GLN A 630 -13.27 37.55 2.25
CA GLN A 630 -12.57 36.38 2.82
C GLN A 630 -11.37 36.77 3.70
N LEU A 631 -10.60 37.80 3.30
CA LEU A 631 -9.47 38.29 4.07
C LEU A 631 -9.90 39.09 5.32
N ALA A 632 -11.05 39.75 5.27
CA ALA A 632 -11.59 40.54 6.39
C ALA A 632 -12.29 39.68 7.46
N GLN A 633 -12.78 38.49 7.12
CA GLN A 633 -13.42 37.57 8.09
C GLN A 633 -12.44 37.19 9.22
N PRO A 634 -12.82 37.27 10.51
CA PRO A 634 -11.96 36.84 11.61
C PRO A 634 -11.77 35.32 11.62
N GLY A 635 -10.69 34.86 12.24
CA GLY A 635 -10.35 33.46 12.35
C GLY A 635 -9.55 32.90 11.17
N VAL A 636 -9.19 31.63 11.30
CA VAL A 636 -8.49 30.83 10.29
C VAL A 636 -9.49 30.42 9.20
N ASN A 637 -9.19 30.79 7.96
CA ASN A 637 -9.97 30.39 6.80
C ASN A 637 -9.06 30.09 5.59
N MET A 638 -9.62 29.40 4.59
CA MET A 638 -8.87 28.98 3.41
C MET A 638 -8.49 30.12 2.46
N GLY A 639 -9.20 31.25 2.47
CA GLY A 639 -8.83 32.42 1.68
C GLY A 639 -7.52 33.05 2.18
N LYS A 640 -7.39 33.23 3.49
CA LYS A 640 -6.13 33.69 4.14
C LYS A 640 -4.99 32.72 3.92
N PHE A 641 -5.24 31.43 4.09
CA PHE A 641 -4.25 30.39 3.81
C PHE A 641 -3.80 30.42 2.34
N GLY A 642 -4.75 30.44 1.40
CA GLY A 642 -4.47 30.51 -0.05
C GLY A 642 -3.68 31.76 -0.44
N ALA A 643 -4.03 32.92 0.10
CA ALA A 643 -3.29 34.17 -0.13
C ALA A 643 -1.86 34.10 0.41
N GLY A 644 -1.68 33.50 1.60
CA GLY A 644 -0.37 33.22 2.17
C GLY A 644 0.44 32.28 1.28
N LEU A 645 -0.17 31.20 0.82
CA LEU A 645 0.48 30.16 0.03
C LEU A 645 0.95 30.69 -1.33
N GLU A 646 0.09 31.42 -2.05
CA GLU A 646 0.42 32.00 -3.36
C GLU A 646 1.67 32.90 -3.28
N ARG A 647 1.78 33.74 -2.24
CA ARG A 647 2.95 34.60 -2.02
C ARG A 647 4.27 33.82 -1.91
N ARG A 648 4.25 32.57 -1.44
CA ARG A 648 5.44 31.71 -1.36
C ARG A 648 5.65 30.94 -2.65
N MET A 649 4.58 30.41 -3.23
CA MET A 649 4.66 29.66 -4.49
C MET A 649 5.24 30.51 -5.62
N LEU A 650 4.95 31.81 -5.67
CA LEU A 650 5.54 32.76 -6.64
C LEU A 650 7.07 32.90 -6.53
N LYS A 651 7.66 32.51 -5.40
CA LYS A 651 9.11 32.60 -5.15
C LYS A 651 9.84 31.28 -5.39
N LEU A 652 9.10 30.18 -5.61
CA LEU A 652 9.70 28.88 -5.83
C LEU A 652 10.23 28.74 -7.26
N PRO A 653 11.35 28.03 -7.46
CA PRO A 653 11.86 27.74 -8.80
C PRO A 653 10.89 26.86 -9.60
N GLN A 654 10.13 26.01 -8.89
CA GLN A 654 9.09 25.17 -9.46
C GLN A 654 7.83 25.31 -8.59
N ARG A 655 6.75 25.83 -9.20
CA ARG A 655 5.44 25.89 -8.54
C ARG A 655 4.92 24.48 -8.26
N PRO A 656 4.45 24.16 -7.04
CA PRO A 656 3.85 22.86 -6.75
C PRO A 656 2.53 22.64 -7.50
N VAL A 657 2.27 21.39 -7.87
CA VAL A 657 0.95 20.93 -8.30
C VAL A 657 0.02 20.92 -7.08
N ILE A 658 -1.23 21.31 -7.25
CA ILE A 658 -2.26 21.23 -6.20
C ILE A 658 -3.23 20.10 -6.52
N PHE A 659 -3.49 19.24 -5.53
CA PHE A 659 -4.51 18.20 -5.59
C PHE A 659 -5.52 18.45 -4.47
N ASN A 660 -6.78 18.68 -4.80
CA ASN A 660 -7.82 19.09 -3.85
C ASN A 660 -8.94 18.04 -3.72
N GLU A 661 -9.05 17.46 -2.52
CA GLU A 661 -10.15 16.59 -2.09
C GLU A 661 -10.90 17.18 -0.87
N ALA A 662 -10.61 18.43 -0.48
CA ALA A 662 -11.24 19.03 0.70
C ALA A 662 -12.69 19.49 0.49
N LEU A 663 -13.17 19.53 -0.77
CA LEU A 663 -14.56 19.88 -1.12
C LEU A 663 -15.00 21.18 -0.42
N VAL A 664 -16.01 21.13 0.46
CA VAL A 664 -16.50 22.29 1.22
C VAL A 664 -15.44 22.89 2.15
N GLY A 665 -14.46 22.11 2.60
CA GLY A 665 -13.35 22.56 3.42
C GLY A 665 -12.34 23.44 2.67
N ALA A 666 -12.41 23.51 1.33
CA ALA A 666 -11.54 24.35 0.49
C ALA A 666 -12.23 25.63 -0.04
N ILE A 667 -13.43 25.97 0.43
CA ILE A 667 -14.15 27.16 -0.04
C ILE A 667 -13.29 28.42 0.18
N GLY A 668 -13.17 29.24 -0.87
CA GLY A 668 -12.34 30.45 -0.89
C GLY A 668 -10.86 30.23 -1.20
N PHE A 669 -10.37 28.98 -1.19
CA PHE A 669 -8.96 28.69 -1.50
C PHE A 669 -8.59 29.11 -2.93
N THR A 670 -9.37 28.67 -3.92
CA THR A 670 -9.11 28.91 -5.35
C THR A 670 -9.26 30.36 -5.77
N ASP A 671 -9.90 31.20 -4.96
CA ASP A 671 -9.98 32.63 -5.25
C ASP A 671 -8.59 33.28 -5.12
N HIS A 672 -7.66 32.72 -4.34
CA HIS A 672 -6.38 33.36 -4.02
C HIS A 672 -5.13 32.71 -4.65
N ILE A 673 -5.26 31.59 -5.35
CA ILE A 673 -4.15 30.87 -5.98
C ILE A 673 -4.26 30.85 -7.50
N GLU A 674 -3.12 30.75 -8.19
CA GLU A 674 -3.10 30.78 -9.66
C GLU A 674 -3.17 29.38 -10.30
N ASN A 675 -2.86 28.32 -9.56
CA ASN A 675 -2.96 26.93 -10.03
C ASN A 675 -4.27 26.57 -10.78
N PRO A 676 -5.49 26.95 -10.33
CA PRO A 676 -6.73 26.64 -11.05
C PRO A 676 -6.87 27.39 -12.41
N ASN A 677 -5.93 28.27 -12.74
CA ASN A 677 -5.86 28.97 -14.03
C ASN A 677 -4.81 28.34 -14.96
N LEU A 678 -4.10 27.31 -14.51
CA LEU A 678 -3.00 26.67 -15.23
C LEU A 678 -3.30 25.19 -15.49
N PRO A 679 -3.54 24.79 -16.76
CA PRO A 679 -3.64 23.39 -17.14
C PRO A 679 -2.47 22.55 -16.60
N GLY A 680 -2.79 21.39 -16.00
CA GLY A 680 -1.81 20.47 -15.42
C GLY A 680 -1.24 20.87 -14.05
N MET A 681 -1.69 21.97 -13.45
CA MET A 681 -1.20 22.44 -12.14
C MET A 681 -2.21 22.33 -11.00
N TYR A 682 -3.45 21.93 -11.30
CA TYR A 682 -4.53 21.81 -10.34
C TYR A 682 -5.43 20.63 -10.69
N TYR A 683 -5.64 19.76 -9.71
CA TYR A 683 -6.44 18.55 -9.79
C TYR A 683 -7.50 18.57 -8.68
N ASP A 684 -8.73 18.18 -9.01
CA ASP A 684 -9.81 17.94 -8.05
C ASP A 684 -10.10 16.42 -7.96
N THR A 685 -10.86 16.01 -6.95
CA THR A 685 -11.41 14.65 -6.82
C THR A 685 -12.34 14.23 -7.95
N SER A 686 -12.39 12.93 -8.22
CA SER A 686 -13.28 12.28 -9.17
C SER A 686 -14.74 12.18 -8.70
N GLY A 687 -15.00 12.25 -7.39
CA GLY A 687 -16.35 12.22 -6.81
C GLY A 687 -17.04 10.85 -6.79
N GLY A 688 -16.29 9.74 -6.93
CA GLY A 688 -16.83 8.38 -6.85
C GLY A 688 -16.65 7.69 -5.49
N SER A 689 -15.59 8.04 -4.75
CA SER A 689 -15.32 7.56 -3.39
C SER A 689 -14.38 8.55 -2.66
N LEU A 690 -14.33 8.47 -1.33
CA LEU A 690 -13.39 9.25 -0.51
C LEU A 690 -12.02 8.55 -0.43
N GLY A 691 -10.97 9.33 -0.17
CA GLY A 691 -9.59 8.87 -0.09
C GLY A 691 -8.79 9.11 -1.38
N GLU A 692 -9.34 9.85 -2.34
CA GLU A 692 -8.63 10.16 -3.59
C GLU A 692 -7.37 11.01 -3.39
N TRP A 693 -7.20 11.63 -2.23
CA TRP A 693 -6.02 12.42 -1.88
C TRP A 693 -4.74 11.58 -1.93
N GLY A 694 -4.80 10.25 -1.85
CA GLY A 694 -3.65 9.38 -2.14
C GLY A 694 -3.03 9.67 -3.52
N GLY A 695 -3.82 10.22 -4.46
CA GLY A 695 -3.33 10.71 -5.74
C GLY A 695 -2.28 11.81 -5.64
N CYS A 696 -2.33 12.68 -4.62
CA CYS A 696 -1.29 13.70 -4.40
C CYS A 696 0.07 13.06 -4.01
N VAL A 697 0.04 11.95 -3.28
CA VAL A 697 1.23 11.13 -3.02
C VAL A 697 1.73 10.55 -4.34
N GLY A 698 0.83 10.02 -5.18
CA GLY A 698 1.15 9.56 -6.54
C GLY A 698 1.90 10.60 -7.38
N VAL A 699 1.40 11.83 -7.44
CA VAL A 699 2.08 12.94 -8.15
C VAL A 699 3.45 13.22 -7.53
N ALA A 700 3.54 13.30 -6.19
CA ALA A 700 4.80 13.56 -5.51
C ALA A 700 5.86 12.46 -5.75
N LEU A 701 5.45 11.19 -5.87
CA LEU A 701 6.32 10.06 -6.19
C LEU A 701 6.90 10.12 -7.62
N THR A 702 6.34 10.95 -8.51
CA THR A 702 6.96 11.25 -9.81
C THR A 702 8.13 12.25 -9.69
N GLY A 703 8.38 12.76 -8.48
CA GLY A 703 9.43 13.73 -8.17
C GLY A 703 8.98 15.20 -8.28
N ILE A 704 7.69 15.43 -8.51
CA ILE A 704 7.09 16.76 -8.69
C ILE A 704 6.64 17.34 -7.34
N PRO A 705 7.06 18.57 -6.97
CA PRO A 705 6.54 19.29 -5.82
C PRO A 705 5.01 19.31 -5.83
N THR A 706 4.38 18.84 -4.75
CA THR A 706 2.92 18.66 -4.69
C THR A 706 2.36 19.17 -3.38
N ILE A 707 1.17 19.76 -3.41
CA ILE A 707 0.38 20.13 -2.23
C ILE A 707 -0.99 19.44 -2.33
N GLY A 708 -1.29 18.55 -1.39
CA GLY A 708 -2.61 17.97 -1.20
C GLY A 708 -3.45 18.85 -0.27
N VAL A 709 -4.67 19.19 -0.65
CA VAL A 709 -5.66 19.87 0.21
C VAL A 709 -6.79 18.90 0.50
N ILE A 710 -6.95 18.50 1.76
CA ILE A 710 -7.66 17.28 2.16
C ILE A 710 -8.63 17.61 3.28
N GLY A 711 -9.85 17.06 3.25
CA GLY A 711 -10.77 17.16 4.39
C GLY A 711 -10.36 16.23 5.53
N ASP A 712 -10.57 16.67 6.76
CA ASP A 712 -10.35 15.89 7.99
C ASP A 712 -11.05 14.51 8.02
N GLY A 713 -12.24 14.38 7.42
CA GLY A 713 -12.93 13.11 7.24
C GLY A 713 -12.32 12.23 6.14
N GLY A 714 -11.98 12.82 4.99
CA GLY A 714 -11.41 12.09 3.84
C GLY A 714 -10.00 11.54 4.11
N PHE A 715 -9.25 12.20 4.98
CA PHE A 715 -7.90 11.80 5.39
C PHE A 715 -7.79 10.34 5.87
N HIS A 716 -8.83 9.84 6.56
CA HIS A 716 -8.81 8.50 7.17
C HIS A 716 -8.89 7.35 6.15
N TYR A 717 -9.37 7.60 4.93
CA TYR A 717 -9.66 6.55 3.95
C TYR A 717 -8.42 5.86 3.40
N VAL A 718 -7.34 6.61 3.19
CA VAL A 718 -6.07 6.07 2.65
C VAL A 718 -4.86 6.56 3.46
N LEU A 719 -5.04 6.73 4.77
CA LEU A 719 -3.95 7.10 5.70
C LEU A 719 -2.63 6.35 5.44
N PRO A 720 -2.62 5.04 5.11
CA PRO A 720 -1.38 4.32 4.80
C PRO A 720 -0.57 4.89 3.61
N ALA A 721 -1.15 5.70 2.73
CA ALA A 721 -0.42 6.41 1.67
C ALA A 721 0.64 7.39 2.21
N ILE A 722 0.50 7.87 3.45
CA ILE A 722 1.51 8.72 4.11
C ILE A 722 2.82 7.96 4.32
N TRP A 723 2.74 6.65 4.60
CA TRP A 723 3.94 5.82 4.75
C TRP A 723 4.77 5.81 3.46
N ASN A 724 4.10 5.74 2.30
CA ASN A 724 4.77 5.83 1.00
C ASN A 724 5.46 7.18 0.81
N ALA A 725 4.77 8.28 1.11
CA ALA A 725 5.36 9.61 1.03
C ALA A 725 6.58 9.76 1.97
N ALA A 726 6.50 9.23 3.19
CA ALA A 726 7.57 9.28 4.17
C ALA A 726 8.78 8.44 3.75
N ARG A 727 8.56 7.18 3.35
CA ARG A 727 9.60 6.24 2.91
C ARG A 727 10.41 6.81 1.75
N GLU A 728 9.72 7.43 0.79
CA GLU A 728 10.34 7.97 -0.43
C GLU A 728 10.80 9.43 -0.26
N ARG A 729 10.61 10.03 0.92
CA ARG A 729 10.87 11.46 1.21
C ARG A 729 10.27 12.37 0.14
N ALA A 730 9.02 12.10 -0.24
CA ALA A 730 8.34 12.77 -1.32
C ALA A 730 8.23 14.29 -1.07
N PRO A 731 8.37 15.15 -2.11
CA PRO A 731 8.25 16.60 -1.99
C PRO A 731 6.79 17.03 -1.85
N LEU A 732 6.18 16.72 -0.71
CA LEU A 732 4.73 16.78 -0.50
C LEU A 732 4.35 17.65 0.70
N GLY A 733 3.52 18.66 0.48
CA GLY A 733 2.77 19.35 1.52
C GLY A 733 1.36 18.79 1.62
N LEU A 734 0.87 18.54 2.82
CA LEU A 734 -0.51 18.12 3.08
C LEU A 734 -1.18 19.20 3.91
N VAL A 735 -2.29 19.76 3.42
CA VAL A 735 -3.10 20.76 4.11
C VAL A 735 -4.42 20.13 4.45
N LEU A 736 -4.57 19.75 5.71
CA LEU A 736 -5.80 19.18 6.25
C LEU A 736 -6.75 20.31 6.67
N THR A 737 -7.93 20.38 6.05
CA THR A 737 -8.95 21.38 6.34
C THR A 737 -9.88 20.84 7.43
N ASN A 738 -9.54 21.16 8.68
CA ASN A 738 -10.17 20.60 9.87
C ASN A 738 -11.35 21.45 10.33
N ASN A 739 -12.58 21.00 10.02
CA ASN A 739 -13.83 21.63 10.48
C ASN A 739 -14.56 20.77 11.53
N GLY A 740 -14.06 19.57 11.80
CA GLY A 740 -14.57 18.58 12.75
C GLY A 740 -15.85 17.89 12.29
N THR A 741 -16.15 17.84 10.98
CA THR A 741 -17.38 17.25 10.47
C THR A 741 -17.32 16.81 9.00
N TYR A 742 -18.16 15.84 8.63
CA TYR A 742 -18.51 15.58 7.22
C TYR A 742 -19.42 16.70 6.64
N GLY A 743 -18.84 17.87 6.40
CA GLY A 743 -19.59 19.09 6.04
C GLY A 743 -20.41 18.98 4.75
N LEU A 744 -19.91 18.30 3.70
CA LEU A 744 -20.65 18.14 2.45
C LEU A 744 -21.94 17.34 2.64
N LEU A 745 -21.94 16.31 3.50
CA LEU A 745 -23.13 15.53 3.79
C LEU A 745 -24.20 16.38 4.49
N TYR A 746 -23.76 17.28 5.37
CA TYR A 746 -24.66 18.23 6.03
C TYR A 746 -25.26 19.23 5.03
N GLU A 747 -24.47 19.77 4.10
CA GLU A 747 -24.99 20.66 3.04
C GLU A 747 -25.97 19.94 2.11
N ASN A 748 -25.69 18.68 1.76
CA ASN A 748 -26.60 17.86 0.97
C ASN A 748 -27.93 17.60 1.71
N LEU A 749 -27.90 17.38 3.03
CA LEU A 749 -29.13 17.27 3.84
C LEU A 749 -29.96 18.56 3.80
N LYS A 750 -29.33 19.72 3.97
CA LYS A 750 -30.02 21.02 3.86
C LYS A 750 -30.74 21.15 2.52
N SER A 751 -30.05 20.85 1.42
CA SER A 751 -30.63 20.90 0.08
C SER A 751 -31.79 19.92 -0.09
N ALA A 752 -31.62 18.68 0.37
CA ALA A 752 -32.63 17.63 0.25
C ALA A 752 -33.89 17.87 1.11
N PHE A 753 -33.75 18.59 2.23
CA PHE A 753 -34.89 18.96 3.09
C PHE A 753 -35.60 20.21 2.56
N ALA A 754 -34.84 21.21 2.09
CA ALA A 754 -35.40 22.39 1.43
C ALA A 754 -36.30 21.99 0.24
N SER A 755 -35.86 21.02 -0.58
CA SER A 755 -36.66 20.52 -1.70
C SER A 755 -37.94 19.79 -1.29
N ARG A 756 -38.06 19.38 -0.02
CA ARG A 756 -39.27 18.80 0.59
C ARG A 756 -40.12 19.84 1.32
N GLY A 757 -39.77 21.12 1.24
CA GLY A 757 -40.45 22.21 1.96
C GLY A 757 -40.17 22.24 3.46
N LEU A 758 -39.12 21.55 3.92
CA LEU A 758 -38.70 21.55 5.32
C LEU A 758 -37.64 22.62 5.53
N ASP A 759 -37.75 23.38 6.63
CA ASP A 759 -36.75 24.39 6.99
C ASP A 759 -35.39 23.72 7.28
N PRO A 760 -34.33 24.03 6.51
CA PRO A 760 -32.99 23.47 6.76
C PRO A 760 -32.43 23.79 8.14
N GLN A 761 -32.88 24.87 8.78
CA GLN A 761 -32.48 25.25 10.14
C GLN A 761 -33.10 24.35 11.21
N SER A 762 -34.18 23.64 10.87
CA SER A 762 -34.84 22.68 11.78
C SER A 762 -34.18 21.30 11.79
N ILE A 763 -33.17 21.07 10.94
CA ILE A 763 -32.50 19.77 10.82
C ILE A 763 -31.72 19.49 12.11
N PRO A 764 -32.00 18.38 12.83
CA PRO A 764 -31.18 18.00 13.97
C PRO A 764 -29.78 17.66 13.48
N TYR A 765 -28.75 18.21 14.14
CA TYR A 765 -27.37 17.95 13.76
C TYR A 765 -27.03 16.47 14.02
N PRO A 766 -26.76 15.66 12.99
CA PRO A 766 -26.49 14.24 13.19
C PRO A 766 -25.12 14.06 13.84
N HIS A 767 -25.12 13.51 15.06
CA HIS A 767 -23.89 13.26 15.82
C HIS A 767 -22.88 12.37 15.08
N PHE A 768 -23.34 11.50 14.17
CA PHE A 768 -22.48 10.63 13.36
C PHE A 768 -21.74 11.35 12.22
N TYR A 769 -22.01 12.64 11.96
CA TYR A 769 -21.15 13.46 11.11
C TYR A 769 -20.05 14.19 11.89
N GLN A 770 -20.17 14.28 13.21
CA GLN A 770 -19.13 14.89 14.05
C GLN A 770 -17.92 13.99 14.12
N MET A 771 -16.76 14.56 13.86
CA MET A 771 -15.50 13.85 14.01
C MET A 771 -15.02 13.95 15.47
N PRO A 772 -14.49 12.85 16.05
CA PRO A 772 -13.81 12.94 17.33
C PRO A 772 -12.57 13.85 17.22
N ALA A 773 -12.12 14.38 18.36
CA ALA A 773 -10.92 15.21 18.41
C ALA A 773 -9.66 14.35 18.15
N VAL A 774 -9.31 14.17 16.88
CA VAL A 774 -8.09 13.48 16.43
C VAL A 774 -6.95 14.48 16.36
N ASP A 775 -5.81 14.15 16.97
CA ASP A 775 -4.56 14.88 16.76
C ASP A 775 -3.88 14.35 15.50
N TYR A 776 -4.14 15.02 14.38
CA TYR A 776 -3.61 14.61 13.08
C TYR A 776 -2.09 14.77 12.97
N VAL A 777 -1.49 15.68 13.75
CA VAL A 777 -0.03 15.86 13.78
C VAL A 777 0.62 14.64 14.41
N GLN A 778 0.16 14.21 15.59
CA GLN A 778 0.67 13.00 16.24
C GLN A 778 0.49 11.74 15.38
N VAL A 779 -0.64 11.64 14.66
CA VAL A 779 -0.89 10.52 13.74
C VAL A 779 0.20 10.45 12.66
N VAL A 780 0.52 11.56 11.99
CA VAL A 780 1.52 11.54 10.91
C VAL A 780 2.96 11.47 11.43
N GLU A 781 3.22 11.97 12.64
CA GLU A 781 4.51 11.77 13.33
C GLU A 781 4.78 10.28 13.58
N GLY A 782 3.75 9.48 13.84
CA GLY A 782 3.85 8.01 13.92
C GLY A 782 4.31 7.35 12.62
N TYR A 783 4.12 8.01 11.48
CA TYR A 783 4.65 7.60 10.16
C TYR A 783 5.98 8.28 9.80
N GLY A 784 6.55 9.08 10.70
CA GLY A 784 7.80 9.81 10.48
C GLY A 784 7.63 11.11 9.69
N VAL A 785 6.42 11.66 9.63
CA VAL A 785 6.10 12.91 8.91
C VAL A 785 5.95 14.04 9.91
N ALA A 786 6.64 15.16 9.68
CA ALA A 786 6.51 16.34 10.52
C ALA A 786 5.18 17.06 10.23
N GLY A 787 4.61 17.69 11.26
CA GLY A 787 3.40 18.48 11.08
C GLY A 787 3.31 19.69 12.00
N MET A 788 2.36 20.56 11.70
CA MET A 788 2.00 21.71 12.53
C MET A 788 0.50 21.94 12.51
N ARG A 789 -0.08 22.03 13.71
CA ARG A 789 -1.47 22.43 13.90
C ARG A 789 -1.58 23.96 13.93
N VAL A 790 -2.59 24.49 13.25
CA VAL A 790 -2.85 25.93 13.08
C VAL A 790 -4.27 26.23 13.54
N GLU A 791 -4.39 26.97 14.64
CA GLU A 791 -5.66 27.34 15.28
C GLU A 791 -5.90 28.84 15.28
N ARG A 792 -4.87 29.62 14.98
CA ARG A 792 -4.91 31.09 14.96
C ARG A 792 -4.30 31.65 13.68
N GLU A 793 -4.76 32.83 13.30
CA GLU A 793 -4.33 33.52 12.07
C GLU A 793 -2.83 33.80 12.02
N ASP A 794 -2.22 34.18 13.16
CA ASP A 794 -0.80 34.49 13.29
C ASP A 794 0.12 33.28 13.01
N GLN A 795 -0.43 32.06 13.05
CA GLN A 795 0.30 30.82 12.81
C GLN A 795 0.33 30.41 11.33
N ILE A 796 -0.59 30.92 10.49
CA ILE A 796 -0.74 30.53 9.08
C ILE A 796 0.58 30.72 8.32
N GLU A 797 1.20 31.89 8.47
CA GLU A 797 2.39 32.25 7.71
C GLU A 797 3.60 31.39 8.06
N HIS A 798 3.72 31.03 9.34
CA HIS A 798 4.80 30.15 9.83
C HIS A 798 4.63 28.72 9.33
N ALA A 799 3.41 28.18 9.39
CA ALA A 799 3.10 26.84 8.92
C ALA A 799 3.36 26.69 7.41
N ILE A 800 2.94 27.68 6.62
CA ILE A 800 3.22 27.71 5.17
C ILE A 800 4.73 27.73 4.90
N ASN A 801 5.50 28.55 5.61
CA ASN A 801 6.95 28.60 5.42
C ASN A 801 7.60 27.23 5.68
N LYS A 802 7.26 26.56 6.79
CA LYS A 802 7.77 25.21 7.10
C LYS A 802 7.42 24.19 6.01
N MET A 803 6.17 24.18 5.54
CA MET A 803 5.74 23.27 4.48
C MET A 803 6.50 23.53 3.17
N ILE A 804 6.64 24.80 2.79
CA ILE A 804 7.35 25.19 1.57
C ILE A 804 8.85 24.85 1.67
N GLU A 805 9.49 25.07 2.81
CA GLU A 805 10.87 24.65 3.06
C GLU A 805 11.02 23.13 2.92
N ALA A 806 10.10 22.35 3.49
CA ALA A 806 10.14 20.89 3.40
C ALA A 806 10.03 20.39 1.95
N ILE A 807 9.14 20.98 1.15
CA ILE A 807 8.98 20.69 -0.28
C ILE A 807 10.23 21.11 -1.06
N GLN A 808 10.72 22.34 -0.86
CA GLN A 808 11.82 22.94 -1.61
C GLN A 808 13.15 22.19 -1.37
N TYR A 809 13.43 21.86 -0.10
CA TYR A 809 14.67 21.19 0.29
C TYR A 809 14.55 19.67 0.35
N ARG A 810 13.38 19.11 0.00
CA ARG A 810 13.09 17.67 -0.01
C ARG A 810 13.46 16.99 1.31
N THR A 811 13.13 17.62 2.44
CA THR A 811 13.38 17.04 3.76
C THR A 811 12.40 15.92 4.11
N GLY A 812 11.34 15.76 3.31
CA GLY A 812 10.26 14.81 3.48
C GLY A 812 8.89 15.50 3.38
N PRO A 813 7.79 14.75 3.49
CA PRO A 813 6.46 15.33 3.53
C PRO A 813 6.23 16.19 4.78
N PHE A 814 5.29 17.13 4.71
CA PHE A 814 4.90 17.99 5.84
C PHE A 814 3.39 18.18 5.91
N LEU A 815 2.78 18.00 7.09
CA LEU A 815 1.35 18.20 7.33
C LEU A 815 1.07 19.55 8.00
N ILE A 816 0.08 20.29 7.49
CA ILE A 816 -0.58 21.39 8.19
C ILE A 816 -1.99 20.92 8.57
N ASP A 817 -2.27 20.81 9.87
CA ASP A 817 -3.62 20.63 10.39
C ASP A 817 -4.26 22.01 10.60
N LEU A 818 -5.01 22.47 9.60
CA LEU A 818 -5.57 23.82 9.53
C LEU A 818 -6.99 23.82 10.12
N VAL A 819 -7.12 24.25 11.36
CA VAL A 819 -8.40 24.28 12.08
C VAL A 819 -9.22 25.49 11.62
N LEU A 820 -10.26 25.21 10.84
CA LEU A 820 -11.12 26.24 10.27
C LEU A 820 -12.05 26.83 11.32
N SER A 821 -12.24 28.14 11.25
CA SER A 821 -13.23 28.83 12.08
C SER A 821 -14.66 28.46 11.63
N ARG A 822 -15.54 28.24 12.61
CA ARG A 822 -16.94 27.81 12.38
C ARG A 822 -17.90 28.97 12.24
#